data_AF-A0A6J1EPW3-F1
#
_entry.id   AF-A0A6J1EPW3-F1
#
_cell.length_a   1.000
_cell.length_b   1.000
_cell.length_c   1.000
_cell.angle_alpha   90.00
_cell.angle_beta   90.00
_cell.angle_gamma   90.00
#
_symmetry.space_group_name_H-M   'P 1'
#
loop_
_entity.id
_entity.type
_entity.pdbx_description
1 polymer ?
#
loop_
_entity_poly.entity_id
_entity_poly.type
_entity_poly.pdbx_seq_one_letter_code
_entity_poly.pdbx_strand_id
1 'polypeptide(L)'
;MDLPSLAVVLQAALSPNPDERKAAEQSLNQIQHTPQHLVRMLQIIVDNNCDLAVRQVASIHFKNYIAKNWSPIDPDEPQKISESDKDAVRNNILPFLSQVPSLLRVQLGECLKTIIHADYPEQWPRLLEWVKENLQASNVYGALFVLRILARKYEFKSDEDRTPVYRIVDETFPLLLNIFSGLVQIGNPSLEVAELIKFICKIFWSSIYMEIPKHLFDTHVFNAWMMLFLNILERPVPLEGQPADPELRKSWGWWKVKKWTVHILNRLYTRFGDLKLKNPESRAFAQAFQKNYAGKVMECHLNLLNVIRAGGYLPDRVTNLILQYLSNSISKNIMYSLLQPRLDVLLFEIIFPLMCFNDNDQKLWDEDPHEYVRKGYDIIEDLYSPRTASMDFVSELVRKRGKENLQKFIQFIVGIFNRYDEATIEFKPYRQKDGALLAIGALCDKLKQTEPYKSELERMLVQHVFPEFGSPVGHLRAKAAWVAGQYAHINFADQNNFRKALHSVVAGMRDSELPVRVDSVFALRSFVEACRDLNEIRPILPQLLDEFFKLMNEVENEDLVFTLETIVDKFGEEMAPYALGLCHNLAAAFWRCMNTAEAEDEADDPGALAAVGCLRAISTILESVSRIPQLFVQIEPTLLPIMQRMLTTDGQEVFEEVLEIVSFMTFFSPTISLEMWSLWPLMMEALAEWAIDFFPNILVPLDNYVSRGTAHFLTSKTPDYQQSLWNMISSIMADKNLEDGDIEPAPKLIQVVFQNCKGQVDQWIEPYLRITIERLQRTEKSYLKCLLMQVISDALYYNASLSLSILQKLGVATNVFNLWFQMLQQVKKSGARANFRREQDKKVCCLGLTSLIALPADQLPGEALGRVFRATLDLLVAYKDQVAEAAKEEEVEEDDDMDGYPSEEDDEDGDGSDKEMGFDAEDGDEVDSIKLQKLAAQAKSFRPDDEDDYDSDDDYSDDEEMQSPLDDVDPFIYFVDTIKAMQGSDPMRFQSLTQSLEFQYQALAHGVAQHAEQRRVEIEKEKLEKAAASAASS
;
A
#
# COMPACT_ATOMS: atom_id res chain seq x y z
N MET A 1 17.50 -50.28 1.25
CA MET A 1 16.49 -50.76 0.30
C MET A 1 17.09 -50.76 -1.10
N ASP A 2 17.00 -51.85 -1.83
CA ASP A 2 17.49 -51.98 -3.20
C ASP A 2 16.55 -51.32 -4.23
N LEU A 3 17.04 -51.09 -5.46
CA LEU A 3 16.30 -50.41 -6.53
C LEU A 3 14.94 -51.06 -6.86
N PRO A 4 14.83 -52.41 -6.99
CA PRO A 4 13.56 -53.06 -7.31
C PRO A 4 12.51 -52.86 -6.21
N SER A 5 12.90 -52.95 -4.94
CA SER A 5 11.98 -52.73 -3.82
C SER A 5 11.50 -51.28 -3.76
N LEU A 6 12.38 -50.31 -4.07
CA LEU A 6 12.00 -48.90 -4.11
C LEU A 6 11.01 -48.61 -5.25
N ALA A 7 11.20 -49.22 -6.42
CA ALA A 7 10.26 -49.10 -7.55
C ALA A 7 8.88 -49.67 -7.20
N VAL A 8 8.81 -50.78 -6.45
CA VAL A 8 7.53 -51.35 -5.97
C VAL A 8 6.83 -50.41 -4.99
N VAL A 9 7.56 -49.79 -4.06
CA VAL A 9 6.98 -48.79 -3.14
C VAL A 9 6.44 -47.57 -3.91
N LEU A 10 7.18 -47.08 -4.89
CA LEU A 10 6.74 -45.97 -5.76
C LEU A 10 5.51 -46.36 -6.60
N GLN A 11 5.42 -47.61 -7.05
CA GLN A 11 4.25 -48.12 -7.75
C GLN A 11 3.03 -48.24 -6.82
N ALA A 12 3.23 -48.64 -5.56
CA ALA A 12 2.16 -48.69 -4.56
C ALA A 12 1.63 -47.29 -4.20
N ALA A 13 2.48 -46.25 -4.27
CA ALA A 13 2.05 -44.85 -4.13
C ALA A 13 1.11 -44.37 -5.26
N LEU A 14 1.02 -45.12 -6.36
CA LEU A 14 0.08 -44.88 -7.47
C LEU A 14 -1.19 -45.74 -7.39
N SER A 15 -1.37 -46.55 -6.35
CA SER A 15 -2.52 -47.45 -6.22
C SER A 15 -3.84 -46.68 -6.13
N PRO A 16 -4.94 -47.13 -6.76
CA PRO A 16 -6.26 -46.54 -6.54
C PRO A 16 -6.77 -46.79 -5.11
N ASN A 17 -6.16 -47.71 -4.35
CA ASN A 17 -6.50 -48.00 -2.97
C ASN A 17 -5.87 -46.95 -2.01
N PRO A 18 -6.67 -46.18 -1.24
CA PRO A 18 -6.16 -45.17 -0.30
C PRO A 18 -5.22 -45.73 0.77
N ASP A 19 -5.47 -46.95 1.26
CA ASP A 19 -4.67 -47.54 2.35
C ASP A 19 -3.28 -47.95 1.85
N GLU A 20 -3.19 -48.48 0.63
CA GLU A 20 -1.91 -48.85 0.00
C GLU A 20 -1.06 -47.61 -0.32
N ARG A 21 -1.69 -46.52 -0.78
CA ARG A 21 -0.99 -45.25 -1.01
C ARG A 21 -0.42 -44.66 0.27
N LYS A 22 -1.25 -44.56 1.32
CA LYS A 22 -0.80 -44.05 2.64
C LYS A 22 0.34 -44.89 3.21
N ALA A 23 0.25 -46.22 3.10
CA ALA A 23 1.32 -47.12 3.52
C ALA A 23 2.61 -46.91 2.72
N ALA A 24 2.51 -46.71 1.40
CA ALA A 24 3.65 -46.44 0.53
C ALA A 24 4.31 -45.08 0.85
N GLU A 25 3.53 -44.02 1.05
CA GLU A 25 4.03 -42.69 1.45
C GLU A 25 4.72 -42.72 2.82
N GLN A 26 4.13 -43.42 3.80
CA GLN A 26 4.78 -43.64 5.10
C GLN A 26 6.11 -44.39 4.95
N SER A 27 6.15 -45.41 4.08
CA SER A 27 7.39 -46.14 3.78
C SER A 27 8.44 -45.22 3.15
N LEU A 28 8.07 -44.40 2.17
CA LEU A 28 8.94 -43.40 1.55
C LEU A 28 9.51 -42.41 2.59
N ASN A 29 8.65 -41.90 3.48
CA ASN A 29 9.05 -41.00 4.56
C ASN A 29 10.01 -41.63 5.58
N GLN A 30 9.92 -42.94 5.81
CA GLN A 30 10.86 -43.65 6.69
C GLN A 30 12.23 -43.86 6.02
N ILE A 31 12.25 -44.14 4.71
CA ILE A 31 13.48 -44.49 4.00
C ILE A 31 14.21 -43.29 3.38
N GLN A 32 13.58 -42.12 3.31
CA GLN A 32 14.15 -40.93 2.64
C GLN A 32 15.50 -40.49 3.22
N HIS A 33 15.75 -40.75 4.51
CA HIS A 33 17.02 -40.42 5.20
C HIS A 33 18.09 -41.50 5.08
N THR A 34 17.83 -42.60 4.36
CA THR A 34 18.82 -43.66 4.19
C THR A 34 19.92 -43.25 3.19
N PRO A 35 21.20 -43.62 3.44
CA PRO A 35 22.27 -43.34 2.49
C PRO A 35 21.97 -43.90 1.09
N GLN A 36 22.36 -43.16 0.05
CA GLN A 36 22.10 -43.45 -1.37
C GLN A 36 20.63 -43.38 -1.79
N HIS A 37 19.70 -42.98 -0.92
CA HIS A 37 18.29 -42.86 -1.29
C HIS A 37 18.11 -41.92 -2.51
N LEU A 38 18.73 -40.75 -2.47
CA LEU A 38 18.72 -39.78 -3.58
C LEU A 38 19.33 -40.34 -4.86
N VAL A 39 20.44 -41.07 -4.75
CA VAL A 39 21.12 -41.67 -5.91
C VAL A 39 20.23 -42.73 -6.56
N ARG A 40 19.56 -43.56 -5.74
CA ARG A 40 18.62 -44.58 -6.22
C ARG A 40 17.38 -43.97 -6.86
N MET A 41 16.85 -42.89 -6.29
CA MET A 41 15.74 -42.13 -6.89
C MET A 41 16.15 -41.59 -8.28
N LEU A 42 17.34 -41.00 -8.39
CA LEU A 42 17.85 -40.52 -9.69
C LEU A 42 18.00 -41.67 -10.69
N GLN A 43 18.48 -42.84 -10.27
CA GLN A 43 18.58 -44.04 -11.12
C GLN A 43 17.22 -44.49 -11.65
N ILE A 44 16.18 -44.50 -10.81
CA ILE A 44 14.80 -44.85 -11.23
C ILE A 44 14.28 -43.82 -12.24
N ILE A 45 14.50 -42.52 -12.01
CA ILE A 45 14.02 -41.45 -12.90
C ILE A 45 14.58 -41.61 -14.32
N VAL A 46 15.84 -42.04 -14.44
CA VAL A 46 16.55 -42.14 -15.73
C VAL A 46 16.44 -43.51 -16.39
N ASP A 47 15.99 -44.53 -15.66
CA ASP A 47 15.82 -45.88 -16.21
C ASP A 47 14.64 -45.94 -17.19
N ASN A 48 14.94 -46.13 -18.47
CA ASN A 48 13.93 -46.26 -19.51
C ASN A 48 13.14 -47.58 -19.44
N ASN A 49 13.57 -48.54 -18.63
CA ASN A 49 12.84 -49.78 -18.39
C ASN A 49 11.77 -49.63 -17.30
N CYS A 50 11.78 -48.55 -16.52
CA CYS A 50 10.75 -48.24 -15.55
C CYS A 50 9.54 -47.55 -16.21
N ASP A 51 8.34 -47.85 -15.72
CA ASP A 51 7.11 -47.21 -16.18
C ASP A 51 7.15 -45.68 -15.95
N LEU A 52 6.58 -44.91 -16.88
CA LEU A 52 6.64 -43.45 -16.84
C LEU A 52 5.96 -42.88 -15.60
N ALA A 53 4.88 -43.49 -15.11
CA ALA A 53 4.18 -43.03 -13.92
C ALA A 53 5.06 -43.20 -12.67
N VAL A 54 5.75 -44.35 -12.56
CA VAL A 54 6.71 -44.61 -11.46
C VAL A 54 7.87 -43.61 -11.51
N ARG A 55 8.41 -43.33 -12.70
CA ARG A 55 9.47 -42.34 -12.91
C ARG A 55 9.01 -40.93 -12.54
N GLN A 56 7.74 -40.59 -12.81
CA GLN A 56 7.15 -39.30 -12.47
C GLN A 56 7.04 -39.12 -10.95
N VAL A 57 6.50 -40.10 -10.23
CA VAL A 57 6.43 -40.06 -8.76
C VAL A 57 7.82 -39.99 -8.14
N ALA A 58 8.78 -40.77 -8.65
CA ALA A 58 10.17 -40.69 -8.22
C ALA A 58 10.74 -39.28 -8.40
N SER A 59 10.48 -38.62 -9.53
CA SER A 59 10.96 -37.27 -9.81
C SER A 59 10.33 -36.19 -8.93
N ILE A 60 9.05 -36.34 -8.57
CA ILE A 60 8.35 -35.43 -7.65
C ILE A 60 8.89 -35.59 -6.23
N HIS A 61 9.04 -36.83 -5.75
CA HIS A 61 9.62 -37.10 -4.44
C HIS A 61 11.07 -36.60 -4.35
N PHE A 62 11.87 -36.86 -5.39
CA PHE A 62 13.24 -36.36 -5.49
C PHE A 62 13.31 -34.84 -5.40
N LYS A 63 12.44 -34.12 -6.13
CA LYS A 63 12.33 -32.66 -6.05
C LYS A 63 11.97 -32.18 -4.64
N ASN A 64 10.90 -32.72 -4.04
CA ASN A 64 10.44 -32.29 -2.73
C ASN A 64 11.50 -32.52 -1.64
N TYR A 65 12.22 -33.65 -1.74
CA TYR A 65 13.29 -33.97 -0.78
C TYR A 65 14.51 -33.04 -0.94
N ILE A 66 14.92 -32.71 -2.16
CA ILE A 66 16.00 -31.74 -2.42
C ILE A 66 15.59 -30.35 -1.95
N ALA A 67 14.39 -29.88 -2.31
CA ALA A 67 13.89 -28.58 -1.92
C ALA A 67 13.92 -28.36 -0.39
N LYS A 68 13.56 -29.40 0.38
CA LYS A 68 13.51 -29.33 1.84
C LYS A 68 14.86 -29.54 2.53
N ASN A 69 15.76 -30.37 1.99
CA ASN A 69 16.90 -30.89 2.75
C ASN A 69 18.28 -30.57 2.14
N TRP A 70 18.37 -29.88 1.00
CA TRP A 70 19.66 -29.58 0.36
C TRP A 70 20.49 -28.54 1.11
N SER A 71 19.84 -27.47 1.58
CA SER A 71 20.40 -26.44 2.46
C SER A 71 19.44 -26.21 3.63
N PRO A 72 19.82 -26.51 4.89
CA PRO A 72 18.98 -26.22 6.05
C PRO A 72 18.68 -24.71 6.14
N ILE A 73 17.48 -24.36 6.58
CA ILE A 73 17.05 -22.96 6.79
C ILE A 73 17.67 -22.42 8.10
N ASP A 74 17.80 -23.28 9.10
CA ASP A 74 18.40 -22.99 10.40
C ASP A 74 19.83 -23.58 10.46
N PRO A 75 20.87 -22.80 10.80
CA PRO A 75 22.23 -23.29 11.02
C PRO A 75 22.34 -24.43 12.04
N ASP A 76 21.39 -24.52 12.98
CA ASP A 76 21.37 -25.53 14.05
C ASP A 76 20.69 -26.85 13.63
N GLU A 77 20.05 -26.91 12.45
CA GLU A 77 19.46 -28.15 11.95
C GLU A 77 20.53 -29.16 11.46
N PRO A 78 20.47 -30.44 11.90
CA PRO A 78 21.42 -31.44 11.45
C PRO A 78 21.27 -31.71 9.95
N GLN A 79 22.39 -31.73 9.23
CA GLN A 79 22.41 -31.95 7.78
C GLN A 79 21.86 -33.35 7.42
N LYS A 80 20.69 -33.39 6.77
CA LYS A 80 19.93 -34.62 6.46
C LYS A 80 20.41 -35.35 5.20
N ILE A 81 21.29 -34.73 4.39
CA ILE A 81 21.87 -35.31 3.17
C ILE A 81 23.38 -35.41 3.31
N SER A 82 23.92 -36.61 3.07
CA SER A 82 25.37 -36.83 3.09
C SER A 82 26.08 -36.14 1.92
N GLU A 83 27.29 -35.62 2.15
CA GLU A 83 28.08 -34.99 1.08
C GLU A 83 28.39 -35.94 -0.10
N SER A 84 28.58 -37.23 0.19
CA SER A 84 28.77 -38.26 -0.85
C SER A 84 27.55 -38.37 -1.79
N ASP A 85 26.34 -38.31 -1.23
CA ASP A 85 25.11 -38.32 -2.04
C ASP A 85 24.93 -37.00 -2.81
N LYS A 86 25.31 -35.85 -2.21
CA LYS A 86 25.32 -34.56 -2.92
C LYS A 86 26.27 -34.58 -4.12
N ASP A 87 27.50 -35.05 -3.92
CA ASP A 87 28.51 -35.23 -4.99
C ASP A 87 28.00 -36.15 -6.10
N ALA A 88 27.39 -37.28 -5.74
CA ALA A 88 26.84 -38.22 -6.71
C ALA A 88 25.71 -37.58 -7.54
N VAL A 89 24.80 -36.83 -6.91
CA VAL A 89 23.75 -36.10 -7.63
C VAL A 89 24.35 -35.03 -8.55
N ARG A 90 25.28 -34.20 -8.06
CA ARG A 90 25.94 -33.15 -8.86
C ARG A 90 26.61 -33.71 -10.11
N ASN A 91 27.37 -34.81 -9.98
CA ASN A 91 28.09 -35.40 -11.11
C ASN A 91 27.18 -36.06 -12.15
N ASN A 92 25.97 -36.49 -11.77
CA ASN A 92 25.12 -37.30 -12.64
C ASN A 92 23.86 -36.58 -13.14
N ILE A 93 23.39 -35.50 -12.51
CA ILE A 93 22.12 -34.87 -12.90
C ILE A 93 22.17 -34.19 -14.28
N LEU A 94 23.30 -33.57 -14.64
CA LEU A 94 23.42 -32.72 -15.83
C LEU A 94 23.26 -33.49 -17.17
N PRO A 95 23.90 -34.65 -17.40
CA PRO A 95 23.75 -35.40 -18.66
C PRO A 95 22.33 -35.90 -18.92
N PHE A 96 21.55 -36.14 -17.88
CA PHE A 96 20.21 -36.73 -18.01
C PHE A 96 19.13 -35.72 -18.40
N LEU A 97 19.36 -34.41 -18.26
CA LEU A 97 18.39 -33.36 -18.61
C LEU A 97 17.88 -33.47 -20.06
N SER A 98 18.77 -33.83 -20.98
CA SER A 98 18.44 -33.97 -22.41
C SER A 98 17.92 -35.37 -22.76
N GLN A 99 18.08 -36.35 -21.88
CA GLN A 99 17.70 -37.75 -22.13
C GLN A 99 16.29 -38.07 -21.60
N VAL A 100 15.83 -37.35 -20.57
CA VAL A 100 14.51 -37.59 -19.97
C VAL A 100 13.38 -36.87 -20.72
N PRO A 101 12.14 -37.40 -20.69
CA PRO A 101 10.95 -36.71 -21.23
C PRO A 101 10.69 -35.35 -20.56
N SER A 102 9.93 -34.47 -21.24
CA SER A 102 9.60 -33.12 -20.75
C SER A 102 9.02 -33.10 -19.34
N LEU A 103 8.12 -34.04 -19.02
CA LEU A 103 7.47 -34.15 -17.72
C LEU A 103 8.45 -34.36 -16.56
N LEU A 104 9.47 -35.21 -16.77
CA LEU A 104 10.52 -35.46 -15.77
C LEU A 104 11.56 -34.34 -15.78
N ARG A 105 11.84 -33.77 -16.95
CA ARG A 105 12.80 -32.68 -17.12
C ARG A 105 12.43 -31.45 -16.30
N VAL A 106 11.15 -31.09 -16.25
CA VAL A 106 10.68 -29.96 -15.42
C VAL A 106 11.00 -30.21 -13.94
N GLN A 107 10.77 -31.43 -13.43
CA GLN A 107 11.08 -31.77 -12.04
C GLN A 107 12.60 -31.75 -11.76
N LEU A 108 13.41 -32.35 -12.64
CA LEU A 108 14.88 -32.29 -12.52
C LEU A 108 15.42 -30.86 -12.65
N GLY A 109 14.76 -30.02 -13.44
CA GLY A 109 15.09 -28.60 -13.57
C GLY A 109 14.89 -27.82 -12.28
N GLU A 110 13.80 -28.07 -11.56
CA GLU A 110 13.58 -27.47 -10.23
C GLU A 110 14.59 -27.99 -9.20
N CYS A 111 14.92 -29.28 -9.24
CA CYS A 111 16.00 -29.82 -8.40
C CYS A 111 17.32 -29.09 -8.65
N LEU A 112 17.68 -28.95 -9.93
CA LEU A 112 18.91 -28.30 -10.33
C LEU A 112 18.90 -26.82 -9.95
N LYS A 113 17.76 -26.14 -10.03
CA LYS A 113 17.59 -24.77 -9.53
C LYS A 113 18.00 -24.70 -8.05
N THR A 114 17.43 -25.53 -7.18
CA THR A 114 17.78 -25.55 -5.75
C THR A 114 19.28 -25.81 -5.53
N ILE A 115 19.84 -26.82 -6.21
CA ILE A 115 21.26 -27.17 -6.07
C ILE A 115 22.17 -26.01 -6.53
N ILE A 116 21.88 -25.37 -7.67
CA ILE A 116 22.68 -24.24 -8.18
C ILE A 116 22.58 -23.02 -7.25
N HIS A 117 21.41 -22.76 -6.66
CA HIS A 117 21.23 -21.64 -5.75
C HIS A 117 22.04 -21.81 -4.46
N ALA A 118 22.14 -23.04 -3.95
CA ALA A 118 22.93 -23.35 -2.76
C ALA A 118 24.45 -23.48 -3.04
N ASP A 119 24.83 -24.18 -4.10
CA ASP A 119 26.20 -24.71 -4.22
C ASP A 119 27.12 -23.93 -5.18
N TYR A 120 26.60 -23.11 -6.09
CA TYR A 120 27.42 -22.37 -7.08
C TYR A 120 27.70 -20.92 -6.64
N PRO A 121 28.91 -20.37 -6.76
CA PRO A 121 30.09 -20.94 -7.41
C PRO A 121 31.02 -21.76 -6.50
N GLU A 122 30.89 -21.68 -5.18
CA GLU A 122 31.92 -22.14 -4.23
C GLU A 122 32.02 -23.68 -4.14
N GLN A 123 30.90 -24.37 -4.00
CA GLN A 123 30.85 -25.83 -3.83
C GLN A 123 30.73 -26.58 -5.16
N TRP A 124 30.36 -25.89 -6.25
CA TRP A 124 30.25 -26.47 -7.59
C TRP A 124 30.97 -25.66 -8.70
N PRO A 125 32.29 -25.40 -8.58
CA PRO A 125 33.02 -24.51 -9.49
C PRO A 125 33.10 -25.03 -10.94
N ARG A 126 33.10 -26.35 -11.15
CA ARG A 126 33.21 -27.00 -12.47
C ARG A 126 31.95 -26.91 -13.32
N LEU A 127 30.83 -26.41 -12.77
CA LEU A 127 29.56 -26.33 -13.49
C LEU A 127 29.68 -25.45 -14.76
N LEU A 128 30.38 -24.32 -14.67
CA LEU A 128 30.57 -23.42 -15.82
C LEU A 128 31.43 -24.07 -16.92
N GLU A 129 32.45 -24.85 -16.55
CA GLU A 129 33.26 -25.61 -17.50
C GLU A 129 32.42 -26.63 -18.27
N TRP A 130 31.57 -27.39 -17.56
CA TRP A 130 30.64 -28.32 -18.19
C TRP A 130 29.69 -27.63 -19.18
N VAL A 131 29.16 -26.45 -18.83
CA VAL A 131 28.30 -25.67 -19.73
C VAL A 131 29.04 -25.30 -21.01
N LYS A 132 30.29 -24.81 -20.92
CA LYS A 132 31.08 -24.41 -22.11
C LYS A 132 31.34 -25.58 -23.05
N GLU A 133 31.75 -26.73 -22.50
CA GLU A 133 32.01 -27.93 -23.29
C GLU A 133 30.74 -28.41 -24.01
N ASN A 134 29.60 -28.41 -23.31
CA ASN A 134 28.34 -28.88 -23.88
C ASN A 134 27.68 -27.88 -24.84
N LEU A 135 27.99 -26.58 -24.75
CA LEU A 135 27.60 -25.58 -25.77
C LEU A 135 28.30 -25.81 -27.11
N GLN A 136 29.53 -26.34 -27.09
CA GLN A 136 30.30 -26.64 -28.31
C GLN A 136 30.05 -28.07 -28.84
N ALA A 137 29.54 -28.96 -27.99
CA ALA A 137 29.22 -30.35 -28.33
C ALA A 137 27.76 -30.53 -28.78
N SER A 138 27.33 -31.78 -28.99
CA SER A 138 25.98 -32.12 -29.45
C SER A 138 24.85 -31.86 -28.43
N ASN A 139 25.17 -31.45 -27.19
CA ASN A 139 24.19 -31.29 -26.10
C ASN A 139 23.85 -29.82 -25.79
N VAL A 140 23.63 -29.02 -26.85
CA VAL A 140 23.37 -27.58 -26.75
C VAL A 140 22.13 -27.28 -25.90
N TYR A 141 21.07 -28.08 -26.01
CA TYR A 141 19.84 -27.89 -25.24
C TYR A 141 20.08 -27.96 -23.73
N GLY A 142 20.76 -29.02 -23.26
CA GLY A 142 21.06 -29.20 -21.85
C GLY A 142 21.94 -28.07 -21.31
N ALA A 143 22.95 -27.66 -22.09
CA ALA A 143 23.83 -26.56 -21.70
C ALA A 143 23.08 -25.22 -21.58
N LEU A 144 22.20 -24.88 -22.54
CA LEU A 144 21.38 -23.68 -22.49
C LEU A 144 20.38 -23.71 -21.31
N PHE A 145 19.83 -24.88 -20.99
CA PHE A 145 18.91 -25.04 -19.86
C PHE A 145 19.61 -24.74 -18.54
N VAL A 146 20.79 -25.32 -18.31
CA VAL A 146 21.62 -25.07 -17.11
C VAL A 146 22.06 -23.61 -17.05
N LEU A 147 22.53 -23.05 -18.18
CA LEU A 147 22.96 -21.65 -18.27
C LEU A 147 21.82 -20.68 -17.99
N ARG A 148 20.58 -21.00 -18.39
CA ARG A 148 19.40 -20.19 -18.06
C ARG A 148 19.13 -20.14 -16.57
N ILE A 149 19.33 -21.24 -15.85
CA ILE A 149 19.18 -21.30 -14.39
C ILE A 149 20.27 -20.47 -13.72
N LEU A 150 21.52 -20.63 -14.16
CA LEU A 150 22.65 -19.82 -13.68
C LEU A 150 22.42 -18.32 -13.88
N ALA A 151 21.99 -17.91 -15.07
CA ALA A 151 21.67 -16.50 -15.34
C ALA A 151 20.49 -16.00 -14.48
N ARG A 152 19.49 -16.86 -14.20
CA ARG A 152 18.34 -16.49 -13.34
C ARG A 152 18.74 -16.23 -11.89
N LYS A 153 19.65 -17.05 -11.35
CA LYS A 153 20.10 -16.97 -9.94
C LYS A 153 20.50 -15.55 -9.55
N TYR A 154 21.14 -14.86 -10.48
CA TYR A 154 21.67 -13.52 -10.26
C TYR A 154 20.84 -12.41 -10.93
N GLU A 155 19.63 -12.71 -11.42
CA GLU A 155 18.78 -11.73 -12.11
C GLU A 155 18.45 -10.54 -11.20
N PHE A 156 18.16 -10.81 -9.92
CA PHE A 156 17.75 -9.83 -8.90
C PHE A 156 18.77 -9.62 -7.76
N LYS A 157 20.03 -10.02 -7.95
CA LYS A 157 21.09 -9.84 -6.95
C LYS A 157 21.71 -8.44 -7.01
N SER A 158 22.18 -7.93 -5.87
CA SER A 158 22.93 -6.67 -5.73
C SER A 158 24.31 -6.76 -6.39
N ASP A 159 24.94 -5.61 -6.64
CA ASP A 159 26.18 -5.53 -7.44
C ASP A 159 27.33 -6.38 -6.87
N GLU A 160 27.44 -6.48 -5.54
CA GLU A 160 28.47 -7.28 -4.86
C GLU A 160 28.29 -8.78 -5.14
N ASP A 161 27.04 -9.27 -5.04
CA ASP A 161 26.65 -10.66 -5.28
C ASP A 161 26.60 -11.05 -6.77
N ARG A 162 26.63 -10.06 -7.68
CA ARG A 162 26.60 -10.27 -9.14
C ARG A 162 27.95 -10.61 -9.75
N THR A 163 29.05 -10.53 -8.98
CA THR A 163 30.41 -10.82 -9.47
C THR A 163 30.52 -12.11 -10.30
N PRO A 164 29.90 -13.25 -9.92
CA PRO A 164 29.96 -14.48 -10.70
C PRO A 164 29.30 -14.38 -12.09
N VAL A 165 28.30 -13.51 -12.28
CA VAL A 165 27.62 -13.32 -13.58
C VAL A 165 28.57 -12.77 -14.62
N TYR A 166 29.44 -11.84 -14.26
CA TYR A 166 30.37 -11.23 -15.21
C TYR A 166 31.27 -12.29 -15.83
N ARG A 167 31.77 -13.22 -15.01
CA ARG A 167 32.54 -14.37 -15.49
C ARG A 167 31.70 -15.30 -16.38
N ILE A 168 30.46 -15.59 -16.01
CA ILE A 168 29.55 -16.40 -16.83
C ILE A 168 29.35 -15.75 -18.21
N VAL A 169 29.09 -14.44 -18.24
CA VAL A 169 28.87 -13.68 -19.47
C VAL A 169 30.13 -13.69 -20.35
N ASP A 170 31.28 -13.33 -19.80
CA ASP A 170 32.56 -13.27 -20.53
C ASP A 170 32.93 -14.60 -21.19
N GLU A 171 32.69 -15.72 -20.50
CA GLU A 171 33.06 -17.04 -21.01
C GLU A 171 32.01 -17.69 -21.93
N THR A 172 30.72 -17.32 -21.82
CA THR A 172 29.63 -17.99 -22.56
C THR A 172 29.06 -17.17 -23.73
N PHE A 173 29.03 -15.84 -23.65
CA PHE A 173 28.39 -15.00 -24.67
C PHE A 173 28.99 -15.14 -26.08
N PRO A 174 30.33 -15.26 -26.25
CA PRO A 174 30.91 -15.53 -27.57
C PRO A 174 30.41 -16.84 -28.19
N LEU A 175 30.23 -17.89 -27.36
CA LEU A 175 29.70 -19.19 -27.80
C LEU A 175 28.21 -19.07 -28.16
N LEU A 176 27.43 -18.40 -27.31
CA LEU A 176 26.01 -18.15 -27.55
C LEU A 176 25.79 -17.36 -28.83
N LEU A 177 26.62 -16.34 -29.11
CA LEU A 177 26.52 -15.53 -30.31
C LEU A 177 26.74 -16.37 -31.59
N ASN A 178 27.72 -17.27 -31.58
CA ASN A 178 27.98 -18.19 -32.69
C ASN A 178 26.81 -19.17 -32.92
N ILE A 179 26.29 -19.76 -31.84
CA ILE A 179 25.13 -20.65 -31.91
C ILE A 179 23.92 -19.88 -32.44
N PHE A 180 23.69 -18.68 -31.92
CA PHE A 180 22.55 -17.85 -32.28
C PHE A 180 22.58 -17.48 -33.77
N SER A 181 23.73 -17.05 -34.27
CA SER A 181 23.95 -16.77 -35.69
C SER A 181 23.66 -17.99 -36.57
N GLY A 182 24.15 -19.18 -36.18
CA GLY A 182 23.89 -20.43 -36.90
C GLY A 182 22.40 -20.80 -36.92
N LEU A 183 21.69 -20.67 -35.81
CA LEU A 183 20.26 -20.98 -35.69
C LEU A 183 19.39 -20.04 -36.54
N VAL A 184 19.74 -18.76 -36.60
CA VAL A 184 19.00 -17.74 -37.36
C VAL A 184 19.11 -17.97 -38.88
N GLN A 185 20.24 -18.50 -39.37
CA GLN A 185 20.46 -18.79 -40.79
C GLN A 185 19.68 -20.00 -41.33
N ILE A 186 19.05 -20.81 -40.47
CA ILE A 186 18.27 -21.97 -40.88
C ILE A 186 17.01 -21.51 -41.63
N GLY A 187 16.85 -21.92 -42.89
CA GLY A 187 15.75 -21.50 -43.77
C GLY A 187 14.36 -21.95 -43.29
N ASN A 188 14.20 -23.25 -42.98
CA ASN A 188 12.96 -23.84 -42.45
C ASN A 188 13.18 -24.35 -41.02
N PRO A 189 13.03 -23.51 -40.00
CA PRO A 189 13.43 -23.83 -38.65
C PRO A 189 12.31 -24.56 -37.89
N SER A 190 12.66 -25.62 -37.18
CA SER A 190 11.72 -26.39 -36.35
C SER A 190 11.34 -25.66 -35.07
N LEU A 191 10.36 -26.19 -34.33
CA LEU A 191 10.02 -25.67 -33.00
C LEU A 191 11.16 -25.80 -31.99
N GLU A 192 12.03 -26.80 -32.16
CA GLU A 192 13.23 -26.97 -31.34
C GLU A 192 14.19 -25.80 -31.53
N VAL A 193 14.37 -25.31 -32.76
CA VAL A 193 15.17 -24.11 -33.05
C VAL A 193 14.60 -22.89 -32.35
N ALA A 194 13.26 -22.72 -32.37
CA ALA A 194 12.60 -21.64 -31.65
C ALA A 194 12.83 -21.74 -30.13
N GLU A 195 12.84 -22.95 -29.57
CA GLU A 195 13.10 -23.18 -28.15
C GLU A 195 14.55 -22.83 -27.76
N LEU A 196 15.54 -23.20 -28.58
CA LEU A 196 16.95 -22.85 -28.37
C LEU A 196 17.16 -21.32 -28.43
N ILE A 197 16.61 -20.65 -29.45
CA ILE A 197 16.67 -19.20 -29.57
C ILE A 197 16.02 -18.53 -28.34
N LYS A 198 14.84 -19.03 -27.92
CA LYS A 198 14.16 -18.53 -26.73
C LYS A 198 15.05 -18.65 -25.48
N PHE A 199 15.79 -19.75 -25.30
CA PHE A 199 16.74 -19.86 -24.19
C PHE A 199 17.83 -18.81 -24.27
N ILE A 200 18.43 -18.61 -25.45
CA ILE A 200 19.47 -17.59 -25.68
C ILE A 200 18.94 -16.19 -25.34
N CYS A 201 17.76 -15.81 -25.83
CA CYS A 201 17.13 -14.53 -25.51
C CYS A 201 16.89 -14.38 -24.00
N LYS A 202 16.38 -15.42 -23.33
CA LYS A 202 16.15 -15.39 -21.88
C LYS A 202 17.44 -15.31 -21.06
N ILE A 203 18.52 -15.96 -21.50
CA ILE A 203 19.84 -15.85 -20.86
C ILE A 203 20.33 -14.41 -20.99
N PHE A 204 20.30 -13.85 -22.21
CA PHE A 204 20.67 -12.46 -22.46
C PHE A 204 19.87 -11.50 -21.57
N TRP A 205 18.55 -11.67 -21.50
CA TRP A 205 17.66 -10.90 -20.63
C TRP A 205 18.09 -10.92 -19.16
N SER A 206 18.23 -12.11 -18.56
CA SER A 206 18.59 -12.23 -17.15
C SER A 206 19.98 -11.63 -16.87
N SER A 207 20.92 -11.75 -17.81
CA SER A 207 22.26 -11.17 -17.67
C SER A 207 22.27 -9.64 -17.69
N ILE A 208 21.33 -8.98 -18.38
CA ILE A 208 21.25 -7.52 -18.47
C ILE A 208 20.18 -6.89 -17.56
N TYR A 209 19.50 -7.67 -16.71
CA TYR A 209 18.28 -7.21 -16.04
C TYR A 209 18.49 -5.98 -15.15
N MET A 210 19.54 -6.01 -14.31
CA MET A 210 19.95 -4.89 -13.44
C MET A 210 20.95 -3.96 -14.11
N GLU A 211 22.03 -4.50 -14.67
CA GLU A 211 23.12 -3.75 -15.30
C GLU A 211 23.59 -4.45 -16.58
N ILE A 212 24.18 -3.68 -17.51
CA ILE A 212 24.85 -4.21 -18.70
C ILE A 212 26.23 -4.77 -18.32
N PRO A 213 26.51 -6.06 -18.55
CA PRO A 213 27.83 -6.63 -18.35
C PRO A 213 28.91 -5.95 -19.20
N LYS A 214 30.13 -5.79 -18.66
CA LYS A 214 31.23 -5.09 -19.34
C LYS A 214 31.58 -5.63 -20.72
N HIS A 215 31.40 -6.94 -20.93
CA HIS A 215 31.55 -7.59 -22.23
C HIS A 215 30.72 -6.93 -23.34
N LEU A 216 29.53 -6.42 -23.01
CA LEU A 216 28.61 -5.79 -23.96
C LEU A 216 28.91 -4.31 -24.21
N PHE A 217 29.88 -3.70 -23.51
CA PHE A 217 30.38 -2.37 -23.87
C PHE A 217 31.25 -2.39 -25.13
N ASP A 218 31.78 -3.57 -25.52
CA ASP A 218 32.43 -3.71 -26.81
C ASP A 218 31.41 -3.50 -27.94
N THR A 219 31.64 -2.46 -28.74
CA THR A 219 30.73 -2.04 -29.81
C THR A 219 30.56 -3.10 -30.89
N HIS A 220 31.59 -3.90 -31.18
CA HIS A 220 31.54 -4.96 -32.17
C HIS A 220 30.69 -6.15 -31.68
N VAL A 221 30.92 -6.57 -30.44
CA VAL A 221 30.14 -7.64 -29.79
C VAL A 221 28.68 -7.24 -29.68
N PHE A 222 28.40 -6.04 -29.19
CA PHE A 222 27.04 -5.53 -29.04
C PHE A 222 26.33 -5.40 -30.40
N ASN A 223 27.03 -4.89 -31.43
CA ASN A 223 26.47 -4.81 -32.78
C ASN A 223 26.05 -6.18 -33.32
N ALA A 224 26.86 -7.23 -33.11
CA ALA A 224 26.52 -8.57 -33.57
C ALA A 224 25.23 -9.10 -32.92
N TRP A 225 25.05 -8.90 -31.61
CA TRP A 225 23.81 -9.24 -30.91
C TRP A 225 22.61 -8.44 -31.45
N MET A 226 22.76 -7.13 -31.60
CA MET A 226 21.69 -6.26 -32.09
C MET A 226 21.22 -6.65 -33.50
N MET A 227 22.15 -6.97 -34.41
CA MET A 227 21.79 -7.39 -35.76
C MET A 227 21.01 -8.72 -35.78
N LEU A 228 21.33 -9.66 -34.88
CA LEU A 228 20.57 -10.92 -34.75
C LEU A 228 19.16 -10.68 -34.20
N PHE A 229 19.00 -9.81 -33.19
CA PHE A 229 17.68 -9.43 -32.69
C PHE A 229 16.84 -8.73 -33.75
N LEU A 230 17.42 -7.80 -34.52
CA LEU A 230 16.72 -7.14 -35.63
C LEU A 230 16.31 -8.16 -36.71
N ASN A 231 17.18 -9.09 -37.08
CA ASN A 231 16.85 -10.14 -38.05
C ASN A 231 15.65 -10.99 -37.60
N ILE A 232 15.55 -11.32 -36.31
CA ILE A 232 14.40 -12.06 -35.76
C ILE A 232 13.11 -11.26 -35.81
N LEU A 233 13.18 -9.94 -35.60
CA LEU A 233 12.01 -9.09 -35.72
C LEU A 233 11.54 -8.99 -37.17
N GLU A 234 12.46 -8.86 -38.13
CA GLU A 234 12.15 -8.77 -39.57
C GLU A 234 11.67 -10.11 -40.15
N ARG A 235 12.17 -11.23 -39.63
CA ARG A 235 11.82 -12.56 -40.12
C ARG A 235 10.31 -12.85 -39.93
N PRO A 236 9.59 -13.31 -40.97
CA PRO A 236 8.20 -13.72 -40.82
C PRO A 236 8.10 -14.97 -39.93
N VAL A 237 7.04 -15.04 -39.13
CA VAL A 237 6.75 -16.23 -38.32
C VAL A 237 6.34 -17.36 -39.28
N PRO A 238 6.92 -18.57 -39.19
CA PRO A 238 6.49 -19.68 -40.03
C PRO A 238 4.99 -19.96 -39.87
N LEU A 239 4.31 -20.41 -40.92
CA LEU A 239 2.88 -20.77 -40.84
C LEU A 239 2.68 -22.29 -40.65
N GLU A 240 3.65 -23.09 -41.06
CA GLU A 240 3.60 -24.55 -40.94
C GLU A 240 3.65 -24.98 -39.47
N GLY A 241 2.63 -25.74 -39.03
CA GLY A 241 2.53 -26.25 -37.67
C GLY A 241 2.02 -25.23 -36.63
N GLN A 242 1.54 -24.06 -37.06
CA GLN A 242 0.91 -23.10 -36.16
C GLN A 242 -0.50 -23.57 -35.76
N PRO A 243 -0.85 -23.56 -34.45
CA PRO A 243 -2.19 -23.95 -33.99
C PRO A 243 -3.30 -23.06 -34.58
N ALA A 244 -4.44 -23.69 -34.91
CA ALA A 244 -5.66 -23.00 -35.33
C ALA A 244 -6.34 -22.26 -34.16
N ASP A 245 -6.28 -22.86 -32.98
CA ASP A 245 -6.79 -22.32 -31.73
C ASP A 245 -6.00 -21.06 -31.30
N PRO A 246 -6.67 -19.90 -31.09
CA PRO A 246 -6.06 -18.66 -30.62
C PRO A 246 -5.23 -18.81 -29.34
N GLU A 247 -5.66 -19.61 -28.36
CA GLU A 247 -4.96 -19.76 -27.08
C GLU A 247 -3.65 -20.55 -27.23
N LEU A 248 -3.71 -21.66 -27.96
CA LEU A 248 -2.50 -22.42 -28.31
C LEU A 248 -1.58 -21.63 -29.24
N ARG A 249 -2.13 -20.74 -30.06
CA ARG A 249 -1.36 -19.86 -30.96
C ARG A 249 -0.57 -18.80 -30.19
N LYS A 250 -1.15 -18.20 -29.13
CA LYS A 250 -0.45 -17.26 -28.23
C LYS A 250 0.81 -17.89 -27.63
N SER A 251 0.73 -19.18 -27.29
CA SER A 251 1.81 -19.91 -26.62
C SER A 251 2.86 -20.53 -27.57
N TRP A 252 2.74 -20.30 -28.87
CA TRP A 252 3.60 -20.91 -29.89
C TRP A 252 5.05 -20.43 -29.82
N GLY A 253 5.99 -21.33 -30.12
CA GLY A 253 7.43 -21.12 -29.87
C GLY A 253 8.00 -19.86 -30.54
N TRP A 254 7.63 -19.59 -31.79
CA TRP A 254 8.13 -18.44 -32.55
C TRP A 254 7.58 -17.09 -32.05
N TRP A 255 6.33 -17.05 -31.61
CA TRP A 255 5.77 -15.86 -30.97
C TRP A 255 6.46 -15.57 -29.63
N LYS A 256 6.82 -16.61 -28.87
CA LYS A 256 7.63 -16.46 -27.65
C LYS A 256 9.01 -15.89 -27.95
N VAL A 257 9.66 -16.29 -29.05
CA VAL A 257 10.95 -15.72 -29.48
C VAL A 257 10.84 -14.23 -29.79
N LYS A 258 9.85 -13.83 -30.61
CA LYS A 258 9.62 -12.40 -30.89
C LYS A 258 9.31 -11.62 -29.62
N LYS A 259 8.45 -12.14 -28.74
CA LYS A 259 8.14 -11.53 -27.44
C LYS A 259 9.39 -11.23 -26.61
N TRP A 260 10.25 -12.22 -26.41
CA TRP A 260 11.50 -12.03 -25.64
C TRP A 260 12.47 -11.07 -26.33
N THR A 261 12.51 -11.07 -27.66
CA THR A 261 13.32 -10.12 -28.43
C THR A 261 12.85 -8.69 -28.21
N VAL A 262 11.53 -8.43 -28.31
CA VAL A 262 10.95 -7.11 -28.05
C VAL A 262 11.18 -6.69 -26.58
N HIS A 263 11.01 -7.60 -25.61
CA HIS A 263 11.30 -7.30 -24.20
C HIS A 263 12.73 -6.78 -24.00
N ILE A 264 13.73 -7.49 -24.55
CA ILE A 264 15.14 -7.09 -24.45
C ILE A 264 15.34 -5.68 -25.04
N LEU A 265 14.81 -5.44 -26.24
CA LEU A 265 14.97 -4.16 -26.93
C LEU A 265 14.27 -3.01 -26.20
N ASN A 266 13.10 -3.27 -25.61
CA ASN A 266 12.40 -2.30 -24.76
C ASN A 266 13.23 -1.93 -23.53
N ARG A 267 13.77 -2.93 -22.81
CA ARG A 267 14.59 -2.70 -21.62
C ARG A 267 15.89 -1.96 -21.94
N LEU A 268 16.55 -2.32 -23.05
CA LEU A 268 17.71 -1.59 -23.55
C LEU A 268 17.37 -0.13 -23.85
N TYR A 269 16.16 0.16 -24.32
CA TYR A 269 15.73 1.51 -24.64
C TYR A 269 15.29 2.33 -23.43
N THR A 270 14.50 1.76 -22.52
CA THR A 270 13.92 2.48 -21.38
C THR A 270 14.89 2.62 -20.21
N ARG A 271 15.66 1.57 -19.88
CA ARG A 271 16.58 1.59 -18.73
C ARG A 271 17.99 2.03 -19.11
N PHE A 272 18.53 1.47 -20.20
CA PHE A 272 19.95 1.67 -20.57
C PHE A 272 20.16 2.66 -21.71
N GLY A 273 19.06 3.10 -22.34
CA GLY A 273 19.05 4.04 -23.43
C GLY A 273 18.75 5.47 -22.97
N ASP A 274 18.78 5.76 -21.67
CA ASP A 274 18.59 7.12 -21.14
C ASP A 274 19.93 7.85 -20.97
N LEU A 275 19.98 9.10 -21.40
CA LEU A 275 21.17 9.96 -21.26
C LEU A 275 21.32 10.53 -19.84
N LYS A 276 20.27 10.46 -19.02
CA LYS A 276 20.27 10.90 -17.61
C LYS A 276 21.08 10.00 -16.67
N LEU A 277 21.62 8.88 -17.16
CA LEU A 277 22.43 7.97 -16.35
C LEU A 277 23.67 8.70 -15.77
N LYS A 278 23.90 8.51 -14.46
CA LYS A 278 25.00 9.14 -13.69
C LYS A 278 26.38 8.61 -14.10
N ASN A 279 26.49 7.31 -14.44
CA ASN A 279 27.74 6.67 -14.81
C ASN A 279 28.22 7.10 -16.24
N PRO A 280 29.46 7.60 -16.39
CA PRO A 280 30.03 7.99 -17.70
C PRO A 280 30.06 6.86 -18.75
N GLU A 281 30.38 5.61 -18.34
CA GLU A 281 30.47 4.47 -19.27
C GLU A 281 29.09 4.09 -19.82
N SER A 282 28.09 4.03 -18.93
CA SER A 282 26.69 3.77 -19.30
C SER A 282 26.11 4.88 -20.16
N ARG A 283 26.54 6.14 -19.96
CA ARG A 283 26.15 7.27 -20.82
C ARG A 283 26.71 7.14 -22.24
N ALA A 284 27.97 6.73 -22.38
CA ALA A 284 28.57 6.48 -23.69
C ALA A 284 27.85 5.35 -24.44
N PHE A 285 27.49 4.27 -23.73
CA PHE A 285 26.66 3.21 -24.27
C PHE A 285 25.28 3.72 -24.71
N ALA A 286 24.58 4.48 -23.86
CA ALA A 286 23.26 5.03 -24.17
C ALA A 286 23.29 5.89 -25.44
N GLN A 287 24.31 6.74 -25.61
CA GLN A 287 24.52 7.55 -26.81
C GLN A 287 24.72 6.69 -28.06
N ALA A 288 25.58 5.66 -27.98
CA ALA A 288 25.82 4.74 -29.07
C ALA A 288 24.54 3.96 -29.44
N PHE A 289 23.76 3.54 -28.44
CA PHE A 289 22.51 2.81 -28.63
C PHE A 289 21.45 3.65 -29.34
N GLN A 290 21.21 4.88 -28.86
CA GLN A 290 20.25 5.81 -29.46
C GLN A 290 20.62 6.15 -30.91
N LYS A 291 21.90 6.40 -31.18
CA LYS A 291 22.36 6.83 -32.51
C LYS A 291 22.27 5.72 -33.55
N ASN A 292 22.64 4.49 -33.19
CA ASN A 292 22.87 3.42 -34.18
C ASN A 292 21.73 2.39 -34.28
N TYR A 293 20.95 2.18 -33.22
CA TYR A 293 19.98 1.07 -33.16
C TYR A 293 18.55 1.50 -32.87
N ALA A 294 18.31 2.52 -32.03
CA ALA A 294 16.95 2.89 -31.63
C ALA A 294 16.03 3.14 -32.84
N GLY A 295 16.48 3.91 -33.83
CA GLY A 295 15.70 4.14 -35.06
C GLY A 295 15.39 2.87 -35.85
N LYS A 296 16.34 1.92 -35.94
CA LYS A 296 16.15 0.64 -36.65
C LYS A 296 15.16 -0.28 -35.91
N VAL A 297 15.24 -0.31 -34.58
CA VAL A 297 14.29 -1.05 -33.74
C VAL A 297 12.88 -0.53 -33.94
N MET A 298 12.71 0.80 -33.94
CA MET A 298 11.43 1.43 -34.21
C MET A 298 10.89 1.07 -35.60
N GLU A 299 11.73 1.07 -36.64
CA GLU A 299 11.30 0.66 -37.98
C GLU A 299 10.82 -0.80 -38.01
N CYS A 300 11.53 -1.72 -37.35
CA CYS A 300 11.11 -3.11 -37.22
C CYS A 300 9.77 -3.25 -36.48
N HIS A 301 9.59 -2.50 -35.39
CA HIS A 301 8.34 -2.45 -34.62
C HIS A 301 7.16 -1.95 -35.47
N LEU A 302 7.35 -0.87 -36.22
CA LEU A 302 6.32 -0.33 -37.12
C LEU A 302 5.98 -1.33 -38.23
N ASN A 303 6.96 -2.04 -38.77
CA ASN A 303 6.73 -3.07 -39.78
C ASN A 303 5.95 -4.27 -39.22
N LEU A 304 6.17 -4.65 -37.96
CA LEU A 304 5.39 -5.69 -37.29
C LEU A 304 3.94 -5.26 -37.04
N LEU A 305 3.71 -4.01 -36.66
CA LEU A 305 2.35 -3.48 -36.46
C LEU A 305 1.54 -3.42 -37.77
N ASN A 306 2.19 -3.28 -38.93
CA ASN A 306 1.49 -3.36 -40.23
C ASN A 306 0.76 -4.69 -40.45
N VAL A 307 1.11 -5.76 -39.72
CA VAL A 307 0.36 -7.03 -39.75
C VAL A 307 -1.08 -6.82 -39.27
N ILE A 308 -1.28 -5.98 -38.25
CA ILE A 308 -2.62 -5.64 -37.73
C ILE A 308 -3.43 -4.92 -38.81
N ARG A 309 -2.82 -3.94 -39.48
CA ARG A 309 -3.43 -3.20 -40.60
C ARG A 309 -3.88 -4.13 -41.74
N ALA A 310 -3.11 -5.20 -41.99
CA ALA A 310 -3.43 -6.19 -43.02
C ALA A 310 -4.49 -7.24 -42.58
N GLY A 311 -5.03 -7.14 -41.35
CA GLY A 311 -5.95 -8.13 -40.78
C GLY A 311 -5.27 -9.42 -40.34
N GLY A 312 -3.94 -9.41 -40.19
CA GLY A 312 -3.16 -10.56 -39.71
C GLY A 312 -3.13 -10.67 -38.19
N TYR A 313 -2.73 -11.84 -37.69
CA TYR A 313 -2.63 -12.11 -36.26
C TYR A 313 -1.30 -11.63 -35.68
N LEU A 314 -1.36 -10.81 -34.62
CA LEU A 314 -0.23 -10.44 -33.78
C LEU A 314 -0.63 -10.65 -32.31
N PRO A 315 0.17 -11.37 -31.49
CA PRO A 315 -0.19 -11.59 -30.08
C PRO A 315 -0.24 -10.29 -29.28
N ASP A 316 -1.26 -10.18 -28.43
CA ASP A 316 -1.55 -9.00 -27.59
C ASP A 316 -0.31 -8.50 -26.83
N ARG A 317 0.40 -9.41 -26.17
CA ARG A 317 1.61 -9.06 -25.40
C ARG A 317 2.73 -8.47 -26.28
N VAL A 318 2.85 -8.89 -27.53
CA VAL A 318 3.85 -8.33 -28.46
C VAL A 318 3.40 -6.93 -28.90
N THR A 319 2.11 -6.74 -29.20
CA THR A 319 1.51 -5.44 -29.54
C THR A 319 1.70 -4.44 -28.40
N ASN A 320 1.32 -4.81 -27.17
CA ASN A 320 1.48 -4.01 -25.96
C ASN A 320 2.93 -3.55 -25.76
N LEU A 321 3.91 -4.47 -25.83
CA LEU A 321 5.33 -4.09 -25.71
C LEU A 321 5.80 -3.15 -26.83
N ILE A 322 5.38 -3.38 -28.07
CA ILE A 322 5.73 -2.49 -29.18
C ILE A 322 5.15 -1.09 -28.94
N LEU A 323 3.89 -0.98 -28.52
CA LEU A 323 3.25 0.29 -28.22
C LEU A 323 3.95 1.01 -27.06
N GLN A 324 4.32 0.31 -25.98
CA GLN A 324 5.12 0.88 -24.89
C GLN A 324 6.46 1.47 -25.37
N TYR A 325 7.14 0.81 -26.32
CA TYR A 325 8.36 1.35 -26.93
C TYR A 325 8.08 2.66 -27.67
N LEU A 326 6.99 2.70 -28.45
CA LEU A 326 6.59 3.86 -29.23
C LEU A 326 6.15 5.02 -28.32
N SER A 327 5.40 4.76 -27.25
CA SER A 327 5.02 5.77 -26.24
C SER A 327 6.25 6.42 -25.62
N ASN A 328 7.22 5.61 -25.19
CA ASN A 328 8.51 6.10 -24.68
C ASN A 328 9.37 6.81 -25.73
N SER A 329 9.06 6.67 -27.02
CA SER A 329 9.78 7.32 -28.13
C SER A 329 9.27 8.72 -28.44
N ILE A 330 8.02 9.05 -28.11
CA ILE A 330 7.41 10.36 -28.38
C ILE A 330 8.16 11.49 -27.65
N SER A 331 8.60 11.23 -26.42
CA SER A 331 9.32 12.21 -25.59
C SER A 331 10.67 12.63 -26.18
N LYS A 332 11.32 11.77 -26.99
CA LYS A 332 12.64 12.03 -27.58
C LYS A 332 12.51 12.66 -28.98
N ASN A 333 13.00 13.90 -29.15
CA ASN A 333 12.87 14.68 -30.40
C ASN A 333 13.33 13.90 -31.66
N ILE A 334 14.50 13.25 -31.60
CA ILE A 334 15.07 12.50 -32.75
C ILE A 334 14.15 11.35 -33.17
N MET A 335 13.64 10.60 -32.19
CA MET A 335 12.77 9.45 -32.44
C MET A 335 11.40 9.89 -32.95
N TYR A 336 10.85 10.98 -32.39
CA TYR A 336 9.61 11.57 -32.89
C TYR A 336 9.71 12.01 -34.35
N SER A 337 10.81 12.66 -34.77
CA SER A 337 11.02 13.04 -36.18
C SER A 337 11.06 11.84 -37.13
N LEU A 338 11.54 10.68 -36.65
CA LEU A 338 11.54 9.43 -37.42
C LEU A 338 10.15 8.76 -37.45
N LEU A 339 9.34 8.96 -36.42
CA LEU A 339 7.97 8.43 -36.32
C LEU A 339 6.98 9.25 -37.17
N GLN A 340 7.19 10.57 -37.25
CA GLN A 340 6.28 11.54 -37.88
C GLN A 340 5.76 11.13 -39.28
N PRO A 341 6.57 10.60 -40.22
CA PRO A 341 6.09 10.23 -41.55
C PRO A 341 5.06 9.09 -41.58
N ARG A 342 5.03 8.25 -40.54
CA ARG A 342 4.10 7.10 -40.41
C ARG A 342 3.09 7.30 -39.28
N LEU A 343 3.12 8.45 -38.60
CA LEU A 343 2.31 8.71 -37.41
C LEU A 343 0.82 8.68 -37.71
N ASP A 344 0.38 9.31 -38.81
CA ASP A 344 -1.04 9.35 -39.18
C ASP A 344 -1.58 7.92 -39.46
N VAL A 345 -0.81 7.09 -40.18
CA VAL A 345 -1.19 5.68 -40.44
C VAL A 345 -1.22 4.89 -39.13
N LEU A 346 -0.23 5.07 -38.27
CA LEU A 346 -0.18 4.39 -36.97
C LEU A 346 -1.39 4.79 -36.10
N LEU A 347 -1.68 6.09 -36.01
CA LEU A 347 -2.74 6.63 -35.16
C LEU A 347 -4.13 6.20 -35.64
N PHE A 348 -4.41 6.31 -36.94
CA PHE A 348 -5.75 6.11 -37.48
C PHE A 348 -6.03 4.68 -37.95
N GLU A 349 -5.04 3.95 -38.46
CA GLU A 349 -5.24 2.61 -39.05
C GLU A 349 -4.80 1.46 -38.13
N ILE A 350 -4.13 1.74 -37.00
CA ILE A 350 -3.65 0.71 -36.07
C ILE A 350 -4.14 0.99 -34.64
N ILE A 351 -3.79 2.15 -34.07
CA ILE A 351 -4.11 2.49 -32.69
C ILE A 351 -5.61 2.64 -32.47
N PHE A 352 -6.29 3.43 -33.29
CA PHE A 352 -7.73 3.62 -33.14
C PHE A 352 -8.54 2.31 -33.28
N PRO A 353 -8.29 1.43 -34.27
CA PRO A 353 -8.92 0.11 -34.31
C PRO A 353 -8.67 -0.78 -33.09
N LEU A 354 -7.48 -0.70 -32.47
CA LEU A 354 -7.16 -1.44 -31.23
C LEU A 354 -7.93 -0.92 -30.01
N MET A 355 -8.34 0.36 -30.03
CA MET A 355 -9.16 0.94 -28.98
C MET A 355 -10.64 0.53 -29.09
N CYS A 356 -11.12 0.25 -30.31
CA CYS A 356 -12.53 -0.10 -30.56
C CYS A 356 -12.95 -1.42 -29.90
N PHE A 357 -14.24 -1.54 -29.59
CA PHE A 357 -14.86 -2.80 -29.19
C PHE A 357 -14.69 -3.88 -30.28
N ASN A 358 -14.13 -5.04 -29.92
CA ASN A 358 -13.73 -6.09 -30.86
C ASN A 358 -14.59 -7.38 -30.71
N ASP A 359 -14.32 -8.39 -31.55
CA ASP A 359 -15.09 -9.63 -31.55
C ASP A 359 -14.89 -10.48 -30.28
N ASN A 360 -13.71 -10.41 -29.65
CA ASN A 360 -13.45 -11.11 -28.40
C ASN A 360 -14.22 -10.45 -27.24
N ASP A 361 -14.30 -9.11 -27.24
CA ASP A 361 -15.11 -8.38 -26.26
C ASP A 361 -16.59 -8.74 -26.42
N GLN A 362 -17.11 -8.79 -27.67
CA GLN A 362 -18.50 -9.19 -27.93
C GLN A 362 -18.77 -10.61 -27.43
N LYS A 363 -17.86 -11.53 -27.71
CA LYS A 363 -17.99 -12.93 -27.28
C LYS A 363 -18.05 -13.02 -25.76
N LEU A 364 -17.15 -12.31 -25.06
CA LEU A 364 -17.12 -12.31 -23.60
C LEU A 364 -18.38 -11.64 -23.02
N TRP A 365 -18.79 -10.52 -23.61
CA TRP A 365 -20.02 -9.82 -23.25
C TRP A 365 -21.28 -10.70 -23.34
N ASP A 366 -21.37 -11.56 -24.36
CA ASP A 366 -22.54 -12.42 -24.58
C ASP A 366 -22.46 -13.74 -23.77
N GLU A 367 -21.27 -14.33 -23.63
CA GLU A 367 -21.09 -15.65 -22.98
C GLU A 367 -20.90 -15.53 -21.46
N ASP A 368 -20.16 -14.52 -20.99
CA ASP A 368 -19.83 -14.32 -19.58
C ASP A 368 -19.63 -12.81 -19.25
N PRO A 369 -20.73 -12.07 -19.01
CA PRO A 369 -20.66 -10.66 -18.63
C PRO A 369 -19.89 -10.39 -17.33
N HIS A 370 -19.81 -11.38 -16.42
CA HIS A 370 -19.13 -11.21 -15.14
C HIS A 370 -17.62 -11.17 -15.37
N GLU A 371 -17.11 -12.11 -16.18
CA GLU A 371 -15.71 -12.13 -16.60
C GLU A 371 -15.34 -10.90 -17.47
N TYR A 372 -16.27 -10.37 -18.27
CA TYR A 372 -16.04 -9.11 -18.99
C TYR A 372 -15.76 -7.94 -18.04
N VAL A 373 -16.60 -7.79 -17.00
CA VAL A 373 -16.43 -6.74 -15.98
C VAL A 373 -15.14 -6.98 -15.21
N ARG A 374 -14.92 -8.19 -14.69
CA ARG A 374 -13.71 -8.53 -13.92
C ARG A 374 -12.44 -8.19 -14.71
N LYS A 375 -12.35 -8.62 -15.96
CA LYS A 375 -11.20 -8.35 -16.83
C LYS A 375 -11.05 -6.86 -17.19
N GLY A 376 -12.16 -6.13 -17.28
CA GLY A 376 -12.15 -4.70 -17.62
C GLY A 376 -11.58 -3.80 -16.52
N TYR A 377 -11.60 -4.27 -15.26
CA TYR A 377 -11.15 -3.53 -14.08
C TYR A 377 -9.95 -4.20 -13.37
N ASP A 378 -9.38 -5.25 -13.98
CA ASP A 378 -8.19 -5.94 -13.47
C ASP A 378 -6.90 -5.21 -13.90
N ILE A 379 -6.19 -4.63 -12.92
CA ILE A 379 -4.95 -3.86 -13.11
C ILE A 379 -3.87 -4.67 -13.85
N ILE A 380 -3.79 -5.98 -13.61
CA ILE A 380 -2.76 -6.85 -14.21
C ILE A 380 -3.09 -7.11 -15.68
N GLU A 381 -4.36 -7.35 -16.00
CA GLU A 381 -4.82 -7.48 -17.38
C GLU A 381 -4.60 -6.17 -18.16
N ASP A 382 -4.84 -5.02 -17.53
CA ASP A 382 -4.61 -3.70 -18.12
C ASP A 382 -3.14 -3.45 -18.48
N LEU A 383 -2.21 -3.85 -17.60
CA LEU A 383 -0.76 -3.71 -17.85
C LEU A 383 -0.31 -4.38 -19.15
N TYR A 384 -1.01 -5.44 -19.56
CA TYR A 384 -0.68 -6.27 -20.74
C TYR A 384 -1.61 -6.06 -21.93
N SER A 385 -2.66 -5.26 -21.76
CA SER A 385 -3.68 -4.98 -22.76
C SER A 385 -3.13 -4.11 -23.91
N PRO A 386 -3.39 -4.49 -25.18
CA PRO A 386 -3.15 -3.63 -26.33
C PRO A 386 -4.05 -2.40 -26.38
N ARG A 387 -5.28 -2.48 -25.82
CA ARG A 387 -6.24 -1.37 -25.75
C ARG A 387 -5.67 -0.28 -24.84
N THR A 388 -5.26 -0.64 -23.63
CA THR A 388 -4.69 0.26 -22.63
C THR A 388 -3.37 0.87 -23.13
N ALA A 389 -2.47 0.06 -23.70
CA ALA A 389 -1.25 0.57 -24.31
C ALA A 389 -1.50 1.52 -25.52
N SER A 390 -2.62 1.37 -26.22
CA SER A 390 -3.03 2.29 -27.29
C SER A 390 -3.53 3.62 -26.71
N MET A 391 -4.29 3.59 -25.62
CA MET A 391 -4.71 4.78 -24.87
C MET A 391 -3.49 5.55 -24.34
N ASP A 392 -2.56 4.86 -23.68
CA ASP A 392 -1.32 5.45 -23.16
C ASP A 392 -0.50 6.14 -24.24
N PHE A 393 -0.42 5.53 -25.43
CA PHE A 393 0.27 6.14 -26.57
C PHE A 393 -0.41 7.45 -27.00
N VAL A 394 -1.74 7.47 -27.12
CA VAL A 394 -2.49 8.67 -27.52
C VAL A 394 -2.35 9.77 -26.47
N SER A 395 -2.49 9.43 -25.19
CA SER A 395 -2.32 10.35 -24.08
C SER A 395 -0.90 10.93 -24.03
N GLU A 396 0.14 10.12 -24.20
CA GLU A 396 1.53 10.61 -24.23
C GLU A 396 1.82 11.46 -25.48
N LEU A 397 1.25 11.10 -26.64
CA LEU A 397 1.36 11.88 -27.88
C LEU A 397 0.76 13.27 -27.72
N VAL A 398 -0.42 13.35 -27.13
CA VAL A 398 -1.11 14.61 -26.88
C VAL A 398 -0.39 15.42 -25.80
N ARG A 399 0.07 14.78 -24.73
CA ARG A 399 0.77 15.43 -23.62
C ARG A 399 2.10 16.07 -24.06
N LYS A 400 2.92 15.37 -24.84
CA LYS A 400 4.25 15.86 -25.27
C LYS A 400 4.25 16.59 -26.60
N ARG A 401 3.33 16.26 -27.53
CA ARG A 401 3.32 16.74 -28.93
C ARG A 401 1.93 17.20 -29.37
N GLY A 402 1.14 17.80 -28.48
CA GLY A 402 -0.27 18.11 -28.72
C GLY A 402 -0.59 19.18 -29.77
N LYS A 403 0.32 20.12 -30.08
CA LYS A 403 0.02 21.31 -30.92
C LYS A 403 -0.67 21.00 -32.25
N GLU A 404 -0.22 19.97 -32.97
CA GLU A 404 -0.83 19.54 -34.25
C GLU A 404 -1.58 18.21 -34.10
N ASN A 405 -1.05 17.29 -33.30
CA ASN A 405 -1.57 15.91 -33.23
C ASN A 405 -2.94 15.85 -32.55
N LEU A 406 -3.19 16.69 -31.53
CA LEU A 406 -4.49 16.74 -30.87
C LEU A 406 -5.57 17.16 -31.85
N GLN A 407 -5.34 18.24 -32.61
CA GLN A 407 -6.32 18.72 -33.59
C GLN A 407 -6.62 17.67 -34.66
N LYS A 408 -5.59 17.03 -35.23
CA LYS A 408 -5.77 15.96 -36.22
C LYS A 408 -6.58 14.79 -35.65
N PHE A 409 -6.26 14.37 -34.43
CA PHE A 409 -6.94 13.24 -33.79
C PHE A 409 -8.40 13.57 -33.49
N ILE A 410 -8.69 14.73 -32.91
CA ILE A 410 -10.06 15.16 -32.63
C ILE A 410 -10.87 15.33 -33.93
N GLN A 411 -10.28 15.88 -35.00
CA GLN A 411 -10.96 15.96 -36.30
C GLN A 411 -11.33 14.58 -36.85
N PHE A 412 -10.46 13.59 -36.69
CA PHE A 412 -10.75 12.21 -37.06
C PHE A 412 -11.91 11.63 -36.24
N ILE A 413 -11.91 11.85 -34.92
CA ILE A 413 -13.00 11.43 -34.02
C ILE A 413 -14.34 12.09 -34.39
N VAL A 414 -14.35 13.40 -34.65
CA VAL A 414 -15.55 14.12 -35.12
C VAL A 414 -16.03 13.55 -36.47
N GLY A 415 -15.12 13.17 -37.36
CA GLY A 415 -15.45 12.47 -38.61
C GLY A 415 -16.10 11.10 -38.39
N ILE A 416 -15.80 10.40 -37.30
CA ILE A 416 -16.49 9.16 -36.92
C ILE A 416 -17.89 9.46 -36.40
N PHE A 417 -18.05 10.49 -35.56
CA PHE A 417 -19.36 10.91 -35.07
C PHE A 417 -20.31 11.31 -36.20
N ASN A 418 -19.85 12.13 -37.14
CA ASN A 418 -20.66 12.52 -38.30
C ASN A 418 -21.10 11.31 -39.13
N ARG A 419 -20.19 10.37 -39.40
CA ARG A 419 -20.52 9.13 -40.12
C ARG A 419 -21.51 8.25 -39.36
N TYR A 420 -21.45 8.25 -38.03
CA TYR A 420 -22.39 7.53 -37.19
C TYR A 420 -23.79 8.17 -37.20
N ASP A 421 -23.86 9.49 -37.21
CA ASP A 421 -25.11 10.24 -37.25
C ASP A 421 -25.80 10.16 -38.63
N GLU A 422 -25.01 10.11 -39.71
CA GLU A 422 -25.50 9.96 -41.09
C GLU A 422 -25.95 8.52 -41.43
N ALA A 423 -25.44 7.51 -40.71
CA ALA A 423 -25.73 6.10 -40.98
C ALA A 423 -27.13 5.68 -40.52
N THR A 424 -27.78 4.81 -41.30
CA THR A 424 -29.03 4.16 -40.88
C THR A 424 -28.78 3.16 -39.76
N ILE A 425 -29.80 2.89 -38.93
CA ILE A 425 -29.70 2.04 -37.72
C ILE A 425 -29.04 0.67 -38.01
N GLU A 426 -29.27 0.08 -39.19
CA GLU A 426 -28.69 -1.21 -39.59
C GLU A 426 -27.18 -1.16 -39.91
N PHE A 427 -26.67 -0.02 -40.39
CA PHE A 427 -25.27 0.15 -40.81
C PHE A 427 -24.50 1.10 -39.89
N LYS A 428 -25.06 1.43 -38.72
CA LYS A 428 -24.40 2.30 -37.74
C LYS A 428 -23.09 1.65 -37.27
N PRO A 429 -21.95 2.37 -37.33
CA PRO A 429 -20.66 1.84 -36.91
C PRO A 429 -20.50 1.88 -35.38
N TYR A 430 -21.31 1.09 -34.65
CA TYR A 430 -21.38 1.09 -33.18
C TYR A 430 -20.00 0.89 -32.52
N ARG A 431 -19.19 -0.05 -33.02
CA ARG A 431 -17.83 -0.32 -32.50
C ARG A 431 -16.86 0.84 -32.66
N GLN A 432 -16.97 1.59 -33.77
CA GLN A 432 -16.11 2.76 -33.99
C GLN A 432 -16.57 3.93 -33.12
N LYS A 433 -17.89 4.06 -32.91
CA LYS A 433 -18.46 5.03 -31.98
C LYS A 433 -17.96 4.78 -30.55
N ASP A 434 -17.95 3.52 -30.12
CA ASP A 434 -17.41 3.12 -28.82
C ASP A 434 -15.92 3.52 -28.67
N GLY A 435 -15.06 3.13 -29.63
CA GLY A 435 -13.64 3.50 -29.60
C GLY A 435 -13.41 5.02 -29.65
N ALA A 436 -14.29 5.76 -30.32
CA ALA A 436 -14.26 7.22 -30.35
C ALA A 436 -14.64 7.86 -29.00
N LEU A 437 -15.63 7.30 -28.31
CA LEU A 437 -16.00 7.70 -26.95
C LEU A 437 -14.88 7.39 -25.96
N LEU A 438 -14.27 6.19 -26.06
CA LEU A 438 -13.11 5.80 -25.26
C LEU A 438 -11.95 6.78 -25.45
N ALA A 439 -11.65 7.17 -26.69
CA ALA A 439 -10.59 8.13 -27.00
C ALA A 439 -10.83 9.52 -26.39
N ILE A 440 -12.08 10.00 -26.39
CA ILE A 440 -12.43 11.28 -25.76
C ILE A 440 -12.36 11.19 -24.24
N GLY A 441 -12.85 10.10 -23.64
CA GLY A 441 -12.72 9.89 -22.19
C GLY A 441 -11.26 9.79 -21.74
N ALA A 442 -10.41 9.07 -22.47
CA ALA A 442 -8.98 8.96 -22.17
C ALA A 442 -8.22 10.30 -22.25
N LEU A 443 -8.73 11.26 -23.03
CA LEU A 443 -8.16 12.59 -23.20
C LEU A 443 -8.82 13.66 -22.33
N CYS A 444 -9.64 13.26 -21.36
CA CYS A 444 -10.44 14.14 -20.51
C CYS A 444 -9.63 15.28 -19.88
N ASP A 445 -8.53 14.96 -19.19
CA ASP A 445 -7.70 15.95 -18.50
C ASP A 445 -7.16 17.03 -19.44
N LYS A 446 -6.78 16.64 -20.65
CA LYS A 446 -6.25 17.59 -21.63
C LYS A 446 -7.35 18.42 -22.27
N LEU A 447 -8.48 17.81 -22.59
CA LEU A 447 -9.58 18.48 -23.28
C LEU A 447 -10.26 19.52 -22.37
N LYS A 448 -10.38 19.24 -21.06
CA LYS A 448 -10.90 20.19 -20.06
C LYS A 448 -10.05 21.46 -19.91
N GLN A 449 -8.77 21.40 -20.26
CA GLN A 449 -7.81 22.50 -20.09
C GLN A 449 -7.50 23.27 -21.39
N THR A 450 -7.93 22.78 -22.56
CA THR A 450 -7.48 23.31 -23.86
C THR A 450 -8.62 23.93 -24.66
N GLU A 451 -8.52 25.23 -24.98
CA GLU A 451 -9.45 25.90 -25.91
C GLU A 451 -9.11 25.60 -27.39
N PRO A 452 -10.11 25.56 -28.30
CA PRO A 452 -11.54 25.79 -28.10
C PRO A 452 -12.31 24.56 -27.57
N TYR A 453 -11.63 23.43 -27.33
CA TYR A 453 -12.29 22.16 -27.00
C TYR A 453 -13.09 22.24 -25.71
N LYS A 454 -12.53 22.86 -24.67
CA LYS A 454 -13.19 23.09 -23.38
C LYS A 454 -14.59 23.68 -23.55
N SER A 455 -14.74 24.72 -24.37
CA SER A 455 -16.03 25.38 -24.62
C SER A 455 -17.06 24.52 -25.36
N GLU A 456 -16.62 23.56 -26.18
CA GLU A 456 -17.51 22.67 -26.95
C GLU A 456 -17.79 21.31 -26.25
N LEU A 457 -17.19 21.04 -25.08
CA LEU A 457 -17.34 19.78 -24.37
C LEU A 457 -18.79 19.48 -24.01
N GLU A 458 -19.51 20.45 -23.42
CA GLU A 458 -20.92 20.26 -23.05
C GLU A 458 -21.78 19.91 -24.28
N ARG A 459 -21.56 20.63 -25.38
CA ARG A 459 -22.28 20.36 -26.63
C ARG A 459 -21.95 18.97 -27.17
N MET A 460 -20.70 18.54 -27.09
CA MET A 460 -20.27 17.20 -27.50
C MET A 460 -20.96 16.13 -26.64
N LEU A 461 -21.04 16.30 -25.31
CA LEU A 461 -21.76 15.37 -24.43
C LEU A 461 -23.25 15.27 -24.82
N VAL A 462 -23.91 16.41 -24.98
CA VAL A 462 -25.35 16.46 -25.33
C VAL A 462 -25.62 15.85 -26.70
N GLN A 463 -24.77 16.10 -27.69
CA GLN A 463 -24.99 15.65 -29.06
C GLN A 463 -24.60 14.18 -29.27
N HIS A 464 -23.53 13.70 -28.61
CA HIS A 464 -22.88 12.46 -28.98
C HIS A 464 -22.77 11.41 -27.86
N VAL A 465 -23.01 11.79 -26.60
CA VAL A 465 -22.96 10.87 -25.44
C VAL A 465 -24.36 10.62 -24.90
N PHE A 466 -25.15 11.66 -24.62
CA PHE A 466 -26.47 11.54 -24.00
C PHE A 466 -27.47 10.67 -24.80
N PRO A 467 -27.51 10.73 -26.14
CA PRO A 467 -28.39 9.85 -26.92
C PRO A 467 -28.04 8.37 -26.79
N GLU A 468 -26.78 8.04 -26.49
CA GLU A 468 -26.31 6.66 -26.45
C GLU A 468 -26.75 5.90 -25.19
N PHE A 469 -27.21 6.58 -24.12
CA PHE A 469 -27.88 5.92 -22.99
C PHE A 469 -29.15 5.16 -23.42
N GLY A 470 -29.77 5.57 -24.54
CA GLY A 470 -30.92 4.88 -25.15
C GLY A 470 -30.54 3.96 -26.31
N SER A 471 -29.26 3.66 -26.52
CA SER A 471 -28.78 2.84 -27.63
C SER A 471 -29.29 1.40 -27.53
N PRO A 472 -29.66 0.74 -28.65
CA PRO A 472 -30.03 -0.68 -28.63
C PRO A 472 -28.86 -1.60 -28.27
N VAL A 473 -27.62 -1.08 -28.26
CA VAL A 473 -26.40 -1.86 -28.03
C VAL A 473 -25.82 -1.54 -26.66
N GLY A 474 -25.67 -2.55 -25.80
CA GLY A 474 -25.26 -2.37 -24.41
C GLY A 474 -23.86 -1.79 -24.21
N HIS A 475 -22.86 -2.19 -25.00
CA HIS A 475 -21.51 -1.63 -24.87
C HIS A 475 -21.47 -0.10 -25.07
N LEU A 476 -22.35 0.46 -25.91
CA LEU A 476 -22.47 1.91 -26.05
C LEU A 476 -23.18 2.57 -24.87
N ARG A 477 -24.18 1.92 -24.26
CA ARG A 477 -24.82 2.41 -23.04
C ARG A 477 -23.82 2.47 -21.88
N ALA A 478 -23.03 1.40 -21.71
CA ALA A 478 -21.94 1.33 -20.73
C ALA A 478 -20.89 2.43 -20.99
N LYS A 479 -20.41 2.54 -22.24
CA LYS A 479 -19.43 3.57 -22.61
C LYS A 479 -19.96 5.00 -22.43
N ALA A 480 -21.24 5.23 -22.67
CA ALA A 480 -21.87 6.52 -22.43
C ALA A 480 -21.88 6.89 -20.94
N ALA A 481 -22.20 5.93 -20.06
CA ALA A 481 -22.10 6.12 -18.61
C ALA A 481 -20.66 6.45 -18.19
N TRP A 482 -19.69 5.65 -18.63
CA TRP A 482 -18.27 5.88 -18.33
C TRP A 482 -17.79 7.27 -18.77
N VAL A 483 -18.04 7.67 -20.03
CA VAL A 483 -17.65 9.02 -20.51
C VAL A 483 -18.37 10.13 -19.74
N ALA A 484 -19.65 9.96 -19.42
CA ALA A 484 -20.39 10.95 -18.64
C ALA A 484 -19.76 11.16 -17.26
N GLY A 485 -19.35 10.07 -16.58
CA GLY A 485 -18.63 10.12 -15.30
C GLY A 485 -17.30 10.87 -15.42
N GLN A 486 -16.49 10.58 -16.44
CA GLN A 486 -15.20 11.26 -16.68
C GLN A 486 -15.34 12.79 -16.80
N TYR A 487 -16.45 13.25 -17.38
CA TYR A 487 -16.73 14.68 -17.56
C TYR A 487 -17.69 15.26 -16.51
N ALA A 488 -17.99 14.57 -15.41
CA ALA A 488 -18.91 15.06 -14.38
C ALA A 488 -18.50 16.41 -13.79
N HIS A 489 -17.19 16.67 -13.63
CA HIS A 489 -16.64 17.90 -13.06
C HIS A 489 -16.47 19.06 -14.05
N ILE A 490 -17.01 18.99 -15.28
CA ILE A 490 -16.95 20.17 -16.16
C ILE A 490 -17.93 21.26 -15.70
N ASN A 491 -17.63 22.50 -16.06
CA ASN A 491 -18.58 23.60 -15.86
C ASN A 491 -19.69 23.53 -16.92
N PHE A 492 -20.83 22.94 -16.55
CA PHE A 492 -22.04 22.94 -17.38
C PHE A 492 -22.65 24.35 -17.42
N ALA A 493 -22.81 24.91 -18.62
CA ALA A 493 -23.50 26.17 -18.83
C ALA A 493 -25.01 26.02 -18.56
N ASP A 494 -25.60 24.87 -18.90
CA ASP A 494 -26.98 24.51 -18.53
C ASP A 494 -27.00 23.40 -17.48
N GLN A 495 -27.39 23.75 -16.25
CA GLN A 495 -27.56 22.80 -15.15
C GLN A 495 -28.57 21.68 -15.45
N ASN A 496 -29.50 21.89 -16.39
CA ASN A 496 -30.38 20.82 -16.84
C ASN A 496 -29.64 19.71 -17.60
N ASN A 497 -28.49 20.01 -18.21
CA ASN A 497 -27.67 18.99 -18.87
C ASN A 497 -26.96 18.11 -17.84
N PHE A 498 -26.46 18.69 -16.75
CA PHE A 498 -25.94 17.93 -15.60
C PHE A 498 -27.02 17.01 -15.02
N ARG A 499 -28.21 17.55 -14.73
CA ARG A 499 -29.38 16.78 -14.24
C ARG A 499 -29.75 15.62 -15.16
N LYS A 500 -29.81 15.88 -16.48
CA LYS A 500 -30.11 14.83 -17.47
C LYS A 500 -29.04 13.74 -17.46
N ALA A 501 -27.76 14.10 -17.37
CA ALA A 501 -26.67 13.13 -17.31
C ALA A 501 -26.79 12.27 -16.04
N LEU A 502 -26.94 12.90 -14.88
CA LEU A 502 -27.16 12.23 -13.60
C LEU A 502 -28.35 11.27 -13.65
N HIS A 503 -29.52 11.73 -14.11
CA HIS A 503 -30.70 10.87 -14.26
C HIS A 503 -30.50 9.71 -15.25
N SER A 504 -29.70 9.92 -16.31
CA SER A 504 -29.39 8.85 -17.28
C SER A 504 -28.47 7.79 -16.67
N VAL A 505 -27.47 8.20 -15.88
CA VAL A 505 -26.60 7.30 -15.12
C VAL A 505 -27.39 6.52 -14.08
N VAL A 506 -28.27 7.20 -13.32
CA VAL A 506 -29.17 6.54 -12.35
C VAL A 506 -30.11 5.54 -13.02
N ALA A 507 -30.63 5.85 -14.20
CA ALA A 507 -31.44 4.90 -14.96
C ALA A 507 -30.62 3.69 -15.44
N GLY A 508 -29.34 3.89 -15.79
CA GLY A 508 -28.41 2.84 -16.21
C GLY A 508 -28.10 1.81 -15.12
N MET A 509 -28.22 2.16 -13.83
CA MET A 509 -28.12 1.20 -12.73
C MET A 509 -29.19 0.10 -12.78
N ARG A 510 -30.29 0.32 -13.51
CA ARG A 510 -31.39 -0.63 -13.70
C ARG A 510 -31.38 -1.30 -15.07
N ASP A 511 -30.28 -1.21 -15.82
CA ASP A 511 -30.16 -1.83 -17.13
C ASP A 511 -30.20 -3.37 -17.03
N SER A 512 -30.69 -4.02 -18.08
CA SER A 512 -30.72 -5.49 -18.15
C SER A 512 -29.31 -6.11 -18.26
N GLU A 513 -28.35 -5.36 -18.78
CA GLU A 513 -26.99 -5.84 -19.02
C GLU A 513 -26.06 -5.44 -17.86
N LEU A 514 -25.38 -6.44 -17.29
CA LEU A 514 -24.52 -6.25 -16.12
C LEU A 514 -23.43 -5.17 -16.31
N PRO A 515 -22.66 -5.14 -17.40
CA PRO A 515 -21.58 -4.15 -17.52
C PRO A 515 -22.09 -2.71 -17.59
N VAL A 516 -23.32 -2.49 -18.08
CA VAL A 516 -23.96 -1.16 -18.09
C VAL A 516 -24.29 -0.72 -16.66
N ARG A 517 -24.79 -1.63 -15.82
CA ARG A 517 -25.07 -1.35 -14.41
C ARG A 517 -23.80 -0.96 -13.65
N VAL A 518 -22.71 -1.69 -13.87
CA VAL A 518 -21.41 -1.44 -13.23
C VAL A 518 -20.83 -0.08 -13.65
N ASP A 519 -20.70 0.18 -14.96
CA ASP A 519 -20.18 1.47 -15.45
C ASP A 519 -21.04 2.66 -15.00
N SER A 520 -22.35 2.46 -14.83
CA SER A 520 -23.26 3.47 -14.29
C SER A 520 -23.01 3.77 -12.82
N VAL A 521 -22.71 2.76 -12.01
CA VAL A 521 -22.36 2.97 -10.60
C VAL A 521 -21.04 3.73 -10.48
N PHE A 522 -20.02 3.38 -11.24
CA PHE A 522 -18.74 4.09 -11.20
C PHE A 522 -18.87 5.54 -11.68
N ALA A 523 -19.68 5.77 -12.72
CA ALA A 523 -19.99 7.13 -13.14
C ALA A 523 -20.75 7.92 -12.06
N LEU A 524 -21.66 7.27 -11.32
CA LEU A 524 -22.42 7.91 -10.25
C LEU A 524 -21.51 8.50 -9.18
N ARG A 525 -20.41 7.83 -8.83
CA ARG A 525 -19.39 8.35 -7.89
C ARG A 525 -18.95 9.76 -8.29
N SER A 526 -18.46 9.92 -9.52
CA SER A 526 -17.97 11.22 -10.01
C SER A 526 -19.08 12.28 -10.07
N PHE A 527 -20.33 11.88 -10.36
CA PHE A 527 -21.46 12.80 -10.32
C PHE A 527 -21.82 13.24 -8.90
N VAL A 528 -21.74 12.35 -7.91
CA VAL A 528 -21.98 12.65 -6.50
C VAL A 528 -20.90 13.59 -5.97
N GLU A 529 -19.63 13.35 -6.31
CA GLU A 529 -18.51 14.23 -5.96
C GLU A 529 -18.64 15.62 -6.61
N ALA A 530 -19.11 15.69 -7.87
CA ALA A 530 -19.30 16.95 -8.59
C ALA A 530 -20.59 17.71 -8.22
N CYS A 531 -21.53 17.07 -7.52
CA CYS A 531 -22.85 17.63 -7.25
C CYS A 531 -22.76 18.75 -6.20
N ARG A 532 -23.09 19.98 -6.61
CA ARG A 532 -23.13 21.13 -5.69
C ARG A 532 -24.40 21.17 -4.83
N ASP A 533 -25.54 20.71 -5.38
CA ASP A 533 -26.82 20.69 -4.69
C ASP A 533 -27.30 19.25 -4.48
N LEU A 534 -27.02 18.73 -3.28
CA LEU A 534 -27.38 17.36 -2.92
C LEU A 534 -28.89 17.11 -2.95
N ASN A 535 -29.75 18.14 -2.88
CA ASN A 535 -31.21 18.03 -2.83
C ASN A 535 -31.82 17.29 -4.03
N GLU A 536 -31.11 17.19 -5.14
CA GLU A 536 -31.56 16.45 -6.33
C GLU A 536 -31.45 14.94 -6.17
N ILE A 537 -30.50 14.47 -5.36
CA ILE A 537 -30.21 13.05 -5.14
C ILE A 537 -30.94 12.54 -3.89
N ARG A 538 -31.18 13.39 -2.87
CA ARG A 538 -31.88 12.99 -1.62
C ARG A 538 -33.18 12.20 -1.84
N PRO A 539 -34.09 12.58 -2.77
CA PRO A 539 -35.35 11.86 -2.96
C PRO A 539 -35.18 10.47 -3.57
N ILE A 540 -34.09 10.24 -4.31
CA ILE A 540 -33.81 8.99 -5.00
C ILE A 540 -32.81 8.11 -4.25
N LEU A 541 -32.11 8.65 -3.25
CA LEU A 541 -31.11 7.96 -2.43
C LEU A 541 -31.56 6.56 -1.94
N PRO A 542 -32.78 6.35 -1.42
CA PRO A 542 -33.19 5.03 -0.94
C PRO A 542 -33.27 3.99 -2.07
N GLN A 543 -33.67 4.43 -3.27
CA GLN A 543 -33.73 3.56 -4.44
C GLN A 543 -32.34 3.29 -5.02
N LEU A 544 -31.42 4.27 -4.93
CA LEU A 544 -30.03 4.10 -5.34
C LEU A 544 -29.33 3.05 -4.48
N LEU A 545 -29.46 3.15 -3.16
CA LEU A 545 -28.87 2.20 -2.22
C LEU A 545 -29.40 0.78 -2.45
N ASP A 546 -30.69 0.59 -2.69
CA ASP A 546 -31.27 -0.74 -2.97
C ASP A 546 -30.70 -1.40 -4.24
N GLU A 547 -30.61 -0.64 -5.35
CA GLU A 547 -30.02 -1.16 -6.59
C GLU A 547 -28.52 -1.40 -6.45
N PHE A 548 -27.84 -0.53 -5.73
CA PHE A 548 -26.42 -0.67 -5.45
C PHE A 548 -26.10 -1.93 -4.64
N PHE A 549 -26.89 -2.25 -3.60
CA PHE A 549 -26.73 -3.48 -2.83
C PHE A 549 -27.02 -4.74 -3.65
N LYS A 550 -27.99 -4.71 -4.57
CA LYS A 550 -28.23 -5.84 -5.48
C LYS A 550 -26.99 -6.11 -6.32
N LEU A 551 -26.36 -5.05 -6.84
CA LEU A 551 -25.15 -5.17 -7.64
C LEU A 551 -23.95 -5.67 -6.84
N MET A 552 -23.74 -5.16 -5.62
CA MET A 552 -22.67 -5.64 -4.73
C MET A 552 -22.83 -7.12 -4.35
N ASN A 553 -24.07 -7.63 -4.30
CA ASN A 553 -24.32 -9.05 -4.08
C ASN A 553 -24.11 -9.93 -5.32
N GLU A 554 -24.03 -9.33 -6.52
CA GLU A 554 -23.90 -10.01 -7.81
C GLU A 554 -22.46 -9.94 -8.35
N VAL A 555 -21.73 -8.86 -8.08
CA VAL A 555 -20.37 -8.61 -8.56
C VAL A 555 -19.43 -8.31 -7.39
N GLU A 556 -18.34 -9.06 -7.32
CA GLU A 556 -17.22 -8.80 -6.42
C GLU A 556 -16.27 -7.81 -7.11
N ASN A 557 -16.37 -6.52 -6.77
CA ASN A 557 -15.53 -5.47 -7.32
C ASN A 557 -15.31 -4.35 -6.28
N GLU A 558 -14.05 -3.94 -6.09
CA GLU A 558 -13.62 -2.96 -5.09
C GLU A 558 -14.12 -1.54 -5.38
N ASP A 559 -14.14 -1.12 -6.65
CA ASP A 559 -14.62 0.22 -7.05
C ASP A 559 -16.09 0.45 -6.70
N LEU A 560 -16.88 -0.64 -6.58
CA LEU A 560 -18.24 -0.55 -6.03
C LEU A 560 -18.13 -0.05 -4.59
N VAL A 561 -17.36 -0.73 -3.73
CA VAL A 561 -17.26 -0.37 -2.31
C VAL A 561 -16.78 1.08 -2.12
N PHE A 562 -15.78 1.53 -2.88
CA PHE A 562 -15.33 2.93 -2.85
C PHE A 562 -16.42 3.93 -3.29
N THR A 563 -17.27 3.55 -4.23
CA THR A 563 -18.43 4.36 -4.62
C THR A 563 -19.43 4.48 -3.47
N LEU A 564 -19.65 3.41 -2.69
CA LEU A 564 -20.52 3.48 -1.51
C LEU A 564 -19.95 4.41 -0.45
N GLU A 565 -18.65 4.27 -0.16
CA GLU A 565 -17.93 5.11 0.80
C GLU A 565 -18.13 6.60 0.46
N THR A 566 -17.92 6.97 -0.80
CA THR A 566 -18.11 8.34 -1.30
C THR A 566 -19.56 8.84 -1.13
N ILE A 567 -20.54 7.96 -1.39
CA ILE A 567 -21.95 8.30 -1.18
C ILE A 567 -22.26 8.48 0.31
N VAL A 568 -21.75 7.60 1.18
CA VAL A 568 -21.96 7.71 2.63
C VAL A 568 -21.36 9.00 3.18
N ASP A 569 -20.13 9.33 2.77
CA ASP A 569 -19.44 10.55 3.16
C ASP A 569 -20.24 11.82 2.81
N LYS A 570 -20.79 11.90 1.59
CA LYS A 570 -21.57 13.08 1.14
C LYS A 570 -22.95 13.22 1.76
N PHE A 571 -23.60 12.13 2.18
CA PHE A 571 -24.99 12.14 2.66
C PHE A 571 -25.12 11.84 4.16
N GLY A 572 -24.06 12.05 4.95
CA GLY A 572 -23.91 11.50 6.31
C GLY A 572 -25.14 11.54 7.23
N GLU A 573 -25.77 12.70 7.46
CA GLU A 573 -26.94 12.78 8.35
C GLU A 573 -28.16 12.01 7.85
N GLU A 574 -28.31 11.90 6.53
CA GLU A 574 -29.42 11.19 5.87
C GLU A 574 -29.17 9.68 5.79
N MET A 575 -27.95 9.23 6.09
CA MET A 575 -27.60 7.82 6.19
C MET A 575 -28.05 7.17 7.49
N ALA A 576 -28.34 7.95 8.53
CA ALA A 576 -28.73 7.43 9.85
C ALA A 576 -29.88 6.38 9.82
N PRO A 577 -30.96 6.54 9.03
CA PRO A 577 -32.02 5.52 8.93
C PRO A 577 -31.58 4.22 8.23
N TYR A 578 -30.53 4.29 7.40
CA TYR A 578 -30.05 3.18 6.57
C TYR A 578 -28.79 2.52 7.14
N ALA A 579 -28.06 3.19 8.03
CA ALA A 579 -26.77 2.77 8.57
C ALA A 579 -26.79 1.35 9.17
N LEU A 580 -27.85 0.98 9.90
CA LEU A 580 -27.99 -0.40 10.40
C LEU A 580 -28.05 -1.44 9.26
N GLY A 581 -28.84 -1.16 8.22
CA GLY A 581 -28.94 -2.04 7.05
C GLY A 581 -27.66 -2.07 6.20
N LEU A 582 -26.99 -0.91 6.08
CA LEU A 582 -25.69 -0.77 5.42
C LEU A 582 -24.62 -1.61 6.14
N CYS A 583 -24.46 -1.46 7.45
CA CYS A 583 -23.51 -2.26 8.22
C CYS A 583 -23.83 -3.77 8.14
N HIS A 584 -25.11 -4.15 8.11
CA HIS A 584 -25.49 -5.56 7.94
C HIS A 584 -25.10 -6.12 6.57
N ASN A 585 -25.38 -5.37 5.49
CA ASN A 585 -25.04 -5.80 4.14
C ASN A 585 -23.52 -5.84 3.93
N LEU A 586 -22.79 -4.84 4.41
CA LEU A 586 -21.32 -4.78 4.33
C LEU A 586 -20.67 -5.88 5.17
N ALA A 587 -21.17 -6.15 6.38
CA ALA A 587 -20.71 -7.28 7.18
C ALA A 587 -20.95 -8.62 6.45
N ALA A 588 -22.10 -8.78 5.80
CA ALA A 588 -22.41 -9.98 5.02
C ALA A 588 -21.56 -10.09 3.73
N ALA A 589 -21.15 -8.97 3.13
CA ALA A 589 -20.22 -8.93 2.00
C ALA A 589 -18.80 -9.30 2.47
N PHE A 590 -18.34 -8.70 3.57
CA PHE A 590 -17.08 -9.03 4.23
C PHE A 590 -16.93 -10.54 4.50
N TRP A 591 -17.94 -11.17 5.11
CA TRP A 591 -17.90 -12.61 5.37
C TRP A 591 -17.90 -13.45 4.09
N ARG A 592 -18.51 -12.97 2.99
CA ARG A 592 -18.45 -13.66 1.71
C ARG A 592 -17.04 -13.60 1.12
N CYS A 593 -16.43 -12.42 1.08
CA CYS A 593 -15.07 -12.22 0.61
C CYS A 593 -14.07 -13.11 1.39
N MET A 594 -14.17 -13.13 2.73
CA MET A 594 -13.32 -13.97 3.58
C MET A 594 -13.49 -15.48 3.33
N ASN A 595 -14.72 -15.95 3.13
CA ASN A 595 -14.96 -17.38 2.86
C ASN A 595 -14.48 -17.81 1.47
N THR A 596 -14.46 -16.88 0.51
CA THR A 596 -13.92 -17.14 -0.84
C THR A 596 -12.39 -17.18 -0.80
N ALA A 597 -11.75 -16.26 -0.07
CA ALA A 597 -10.30 -16.25 0.14
C ALA A 597 -9.80 -17.54 0.82
N GLU A 598 -10.49 -18.05 1.83
CA GLU A 598 -10.15 -19.33 2.49
C GLU A 598 -10.25 -20.56 1.56
N ALA A 599 -10.96 -20.47 0.43
CA ALA A 599 -11.20 -21.59 -0.49
C ALA A 599 -10.20 -21.66 -1.66
N GLU A 600 -9.52 -20.55 -1.98
CA GLU A 600 -8.58 -20.44 -3.10
C GLU A 600 -7.15 -20.33 -2.57
N ASP A 601 -6.45 -21.46 -2.44
CA ASP A 601 -5.01 -21.55 -2.06
C ASP A 601 -4.03 -20.89 -3.08
N GLU A 602 -4.50 -20.00 -3.97
CA GLU A 602 -3.68 -19.30 -4.97
C GLU A 602 -3.26 -17.91 -4.47
N ALA A 603 -2.00 -17.55 -4.71
CA ALA A 603 -1.29 -16.43 -4.08
C ALA A 603 -1.69 -15.01 -4.54
N ASP A 604 -2.81 -14.85 -5.24
CA ASP A 604 -3.37 -13.56 -5.64
C ASP A 604 -4.74 -13.46 -4.95
N ASP A 605 -4.87 -12.63 -3.91
CA ASP A 605 -6.05 -12.60 -3.02
C ASP A 605 -6.92 -11.34 -3.26
N PRO A 606 -7.72 -11.28 -4.35
CA PRO A 606 -8.68 -10.19 -4.57
C PRO A 606 -9.80 -10.16 -3.53
N GLY A 607 -9.98 -11.23 -2.74
CA GLY A 607 -10.95 -11.27 -1.64
C GLY A 607 -10.54 -10.39 -0.47
N ALA A 608 -9.24 -10.34 -0.15
CA ALA A 608 -8.71 -9.56 0.97
C ALA A 608 -8.91 -8.04 0.79
N LEU A 609 -8.62 -7.50 -0.39
CA LEU A 609 -8.74 -6.06 -0.64
C LEU A 609 -10.21 -5.60 -0.69
N ALA A 610 -11.11 -6.43 -1.22
CA ALA A 610 -12.56 -6.21 -1.13
C ALA A 610 -13.06 -6.24 0.33
N ALA A 611 -12.50 -7.12 1.17
CA ALA A 611 -12.80 -7.19 2.59
C ALA A 611 -12.35 -5.91 3.34
N VAL A 612 -11.14 -5.41 3.05
CA VAL A 612 -10.63 -4.11 3.55
C VAL A 612 -11.59 -2.97 3.16
N GLY A 613 -12.00 -2.91 1.89
CA GLY A 613 -12.96 -1.92 1.42
C GLY A 613 -14.28 -1.96 2.20
N CYS A 614 -14.79 -3.16 2.49
CA CYS A 614 -16.03 -3.31 3.27
C CYS A 614 -15.89 -2.74 4.69
N LEU A 615 -14.75 -2.94 5.35
CA LEU A 615 -14.50 -2.41 6.69
C LEU A 615 -14.31 -0.89 6.66
N ARG A 616 -13.61 -0.33 5.67
CA ARG A 616 -13.48 1.13 5.49
C ARG A 616 -14.83 1.79 5.28
N ALA A 617 -15.68 1.21 4.43
CA ALA A 617 -17.04 1.70 4.26
C ALA A 617 -17.86 1.63 5.57
N ILE A 618 -17.64 0.60 6.42
CA ILE A 618 -18.23 0.55 7.77
C ILE A 618 -17.69 1.68 8.64
N SER A 619 -16.38 1.93 8.67
CA SER A 619 -15.77 3.06 9.40
C SER A 619 -16.38 4.40 8.98
N THR A 620 -16.53 4.67 7.68
CA THR A 620 -17.17 5.89 7.15
C THR A 620 -18.64 6.00 7.58
N ILE A 621 -19.38 4.89 7.61
CA ILE A 621 -20.75 4.88 8.14
C ILE A 621 -20.73 5.25 9.63
N LEU A 622 -19.83 4.68 10.44
CA LEU A 622 -19.71 4.98 11.86
C LEU A 622 -19.34 6.45 12.09
N GLU A 623 -18.45 7.01 11.29
CA GLU A 623 -18.08 8.43 11.28
C GLU A 623 -19.31 9.31 10.99
N SER A 624 -20.08 8.98 9.95
CA SER A 624 -21.28 9.73 9.54
C SER A 624 -22.39 9.76 10.60
N VAL A 625 -22.47 8.72 11.44
CA VAL A 625 -23.48 8.59 12.50
C VAL A 625 -22.95 8.92 13.89
N SER A 626 -21.72 9.45 13.99
CA SER A 626 -21.06 9.86 15.25
C SER A 626 -21.92 10.77 16.14
N ARG A 627 -22.77 11.61 15.52
CA ARG A 627 -23.73 12.50 16.21
C ARG A 627 -24.93 11.79 16.83
N ILE A 628 -25.15 10.50 16.55
CA ILE A 628 -26.29 9.71 17.03
C ILE A 628 -25.80 8.48 17.82
N PRO A 629 -25.38 8.66 19.09
CA PRO A 629 -24.84 7.58 19.93
C PRO A 629 -25.75 6.35 20.07
N GLN A 630 -27.07 6.52 20.03
CA GLN A 630 -28.02 5.39 20.17
C GLN A 630 -27.93 4.36 19.04
N LEU A 631 -27.41 4.75 17.87
CA LEU A 631 -27.32 3.86 16.72
C LEU A 631 -26.17 2.86 16.87
N PHE A 632 -25.07 3.24 17.53
CA PHE A 632 -23.94 2.36 17.82
C PHE A 632 -24.38 1.11 18.59
N VAL A 633 -25.31 1.25 19.54
CA VAL A 633 -25.88 0.12 20.30
C VAL A 633 -26.65 -0.85 19.40
N GLN A 634 -27.27 -0.36 18.32
CA GLN A 634 -28.00 -1.21 17.36
C GLN A 634 -27.08 -1.88 16.35
N ILE A 635 -25.97 -1.22 15.98
CA ILE A 635 -24.97 -1.73 15.04
C ILE A 635 -24.05 -2.75 15.71
N GLU A 636 -23.77 -2.61 17.01
CA GLU A 636 -22.86 -3.47 17.78
C GLU A 636 -23.02 -4.98 17.52
N PRO A 637 -24.24 -5.58 17.59
CA PRO A 637 -24.40 -7.03 17.39
C PRO A 637 -24.03 -7.52 15.99
N THR A 638 -24.01 -6.62 15.00
CA THR A 638 -23.65 -6.94 13.62
C THR A 638 -22.13 -6.95 13.44
N LEU A 639 -21.42 -6.00 14.06
CA LEU A 639 -19.97 -5.83 13.90
C LEU A 639 -19.16 -6.64 14.92
N LEU A 640 -19.72 -6.94 16.09
CA LEU A 640 -19.02 -7.66 17.15
C LEU A 640 -18.42 -9.01 16.70
N PRO A 641 -19.11 -9.86 15.92
CA PRO A 641 -18.52 -11.11 15.44
C PRO A 641 -17.30 -10.90 14.53
N ILE A 642 -17.29 -9.82 13.75
CA ILE A 642 -16.15 -9.45 12.90
C ILE A 642 -14.98 -9.05 13.79
N MET A 643 -15.21 -8.13 14.74
CA MET A 643 -14.18 -7.68 15.69
C MET A 643 -13.60 -8.85 16.50
N GLN A 644 -14.44 -9.79 16.97
CA GLN A 644 -13.97 -10.94 17.75
C GLN A 644 -13.09 -11.90 16.95
N ARG A 645 -13.40 -12.15 15.68
CA ARG A 645 -12.60 -13.07 14.86
C ARG A 645 -11.34 -12.38 14.32
N MET A 646 -11.47 -11.15 13.85
CA MET A 646 -10.39 -10.47 13.14
C MET A 646 -9.35 -9.82 14.08
N LEU A 647 -9.63 -9.70 15.38
CA LEU A 647 -8.59 -9.36 16.37
C LEU A 647 -7.66 -10.53 16.72
N THR A 648 -7.78 -11.67 16.05
CA THR A 648 -6.91 -12.84 16.21
C THR A 648 -5.94 -12.96 15.02
N THR A 649 -5.12 -14.02 15.00
CA THR A 649 -4.24 -14.32 13.85
C THR A 649 -5.00 -14.48 12.52
N ASP A 650 -6.30 -14.74 12.55
CA ASP A 650 -7.13 -14.84 11.35
C ASP A 650 -7.31 -13.49 10.62
N GLY A 651 -7.08 -12.36 11.29
CA GLY A 651 -7.37 -11.01 10.76
C GLY A 651 -6.14 -10.13 10.55
N GLN A 652 -4.94 -10.70 10.39
CA GLN A 652 -3.69 -9.92 10.25
C GLN A 652 -3.76 -8.87 9.13
N GLU A 653 -4.42 -9.18 8.03
CA GLU A 653 -4.50 -8.32 6.84
C GLU A 653 -5.51 -7.17 6.98
N VAL A 654 -6.45 -7.26 7.94
CA VAL A 654 -7.55 -6.30 8.16
C VAL A 654 -7.54 -5.71 9.57
N PHE A 655 -6.45 -5.91 10.30
CA PHE A 655 -6.38 -5.64 11.74
C PHE A 655 -6.52 -4.14 12.05
N GLU A 656 -5.94 -3.30 11.20
CA GLU A 656 -5.99 -1.83 11.32
C GLU A 656 -7.44 -1.32 11.19
N GLU A 657 -8.14 -1.70 10.12
CA GLU A 657 -9.55 -1.32 9.91
C GLU A 657 -10.46 -1.82 11.03
N VAL A 658 -10.19 -3.02 11.58
CA VAL A 658 -10.95 -3.55 12.71
C VAL A 658 -10.71 -2.73 13.98
N LEU A 659 -9.46 -2.34 14.26
CA LEU A 659 -9.15 -1.48 15.42
C LEU A 659 -9.77 -0.09 15.29
N GLU A 660 -9.85 0.46 14.08
CA GLU A 660 -10.56 1.70 13.79
C GLU A 660 -12.05 1.57 14.16
N ILE A 661 -12.71 0.49 13.71
CA ILE A 661 -14.10 0.19 14.09
C ILE A 661 -14.25 0.05 15.61
N VAL A 662 -13.35 -0.66 16.29
CA VAL A 662 -13.37 -0.79 17.76
C VAL A 662 -13.23 0.58 18.43
N SER A 663 -12.39 1.45 17.89
CA SER A 663 -12.20 2.82 18.38
C SER A 663 -13.48 3.64 18.26
N PHE A 664 -14.13 3.63 17.10
CA PHE A 664 -15.44 4.28 16.91
C PHE A 664 -16.50 3.74 17.89
N MET A 665 -16.60 2.42 18.02
CA MET A 665 -17.58 1.77 18.90
C MET A 665 -17.33 2.08 20.38
N THR A 666 -16.07 2.15 20.80
CA THR A 666 -15.70 2.46 22.19
C THR A 666 -15.77 3.95 22.53
N PHE A 667 -15.65 4.85 21.55
CA PHE A 667 -15.68 6.30 21.77
C PHE A 667 -17.08 6.93 21.62
N PHE A 668 -17.86 6.56 20.59
CA PHE A 668 -19.15 7.21 20.31
C PHE A 668 -20.34 6.54 20.98
N SER A 669 -20.23 5.26 21.37
CA SER A 669 -21.31 4.57 22.10
C SER A 669 -21.58 5.27 23.44
N PRO A 670 -22.84 5.42 23.90
CA PRO A 670 -23.16 6.03 25.18
C PRO A 670 -22.50 5.34 26.38
N THR A 671 -22.36 4.02 26.30
CA THR A 671 -21.72 3.18 27.32
C THR A 671 -21.06 1.99 26.64
N ILE A 672 -19.85 1.65 27.07
CA ILE A 672 -19.15 0.45 26.59
C ILE A 672 -19.85 -0.79 27.15
N SER A 673 -20.37 -1.65 26.28
CA SER A 673 -21.07 -2.88 26.64
C SER A 673 -20.11 -3.94 27.21
N LEU A 674 -20.65 -4.90 27.97
CA LEU A 674 -19.85 -6.05 28.45
C LEU A 674 -19.35 -6.94 27.30
N GLU A 675 -20.05 -6.95 26.17
CA GLU A 675 -19.64 -7.70 25.00
C GLU A 675 -18.43 -7.05 24.32
N MET A 676 -18.39 -5.71 24.24
CA MET A 676 -17.20 -4.98 23.77
C MET A 676 -15.98 -5.24 24.67
N TRP A 677 -16.16 -5.28 25.99
CA TRP A 677 -15.09 -5.66 26.92
C TRP A 677 -14.50 -7.06 26.66
N SER A 678 -15.20 -7.95 25.95
CA SER A 678 -14.64 -9.26 25.53
C SER A 678 -13.54 -9.15 24.48
N LEU A 679 -13.37 -8.00 23.83
CA LEU A 679 -12.32 -7.72 22.85
C LEU A 679 -10.97 -7.38 23.50
N TRP A 680 -10.98 -6.91 24.76
CA TRP A 680 -9.76 -6.53 25.47
C TRP A 680 -8.73 -7.67 25.56
N PRO A 681 -9.10 -8.90 25.98
CA PRO A 681 -8.15 -10.02 26.01
C PRO A 681 -7.57 -10.33 24.63
N LEU A 682 -8.34 -10.19 23.54
CA LEU A 682 -7.89 -10.46 22.18
C LEU A 682 -6.82 -9.46 21.74
N MET A 683 -7.05 -8.17 21.99
CA MET A 683 -6.03 -7.13 21.70
C MET A 683 -4.76 -7.35 22.52
N MET A 684 -4.88 -7.78 23.78
CA MET A 684 -3.72 -8.10 24.62
C MET A 684 -2.99 -9.36 24.15
N GLU A 685 -3.69 -10.37 23.63
CA GLU A 685 -3.06 -11.57 23.08
C GLU A 685 -2.35 -11.26 21.75
N ALA A 686 -3.01 -10.53 20.85
CA ALA A 686 -2.44 -10.09 19.58
C ALA A 686 -1.14 -9.29 19.78
N LEU A 687 -1.17 -8.30 20.69
CA LEU A 687 -0.01 -7.47 21.01
C LEU A 687 1.16 -8.27 21.61
N ALA A 688 0.87 -9.39 22.31
CA ALA A 688 1.91 -10.24 22.89
C ALA A 688 2.56 -11.20 21.89
N GLU A 689 1.83 -11.60 20.84
CA GLU A 689 2.28 -12.65 19.92
C GLU A 689 2.83 -12.14 18.59
N TRP A 690 2.14 -11.18 17.95
CA TRP A 690 2.46 -10.80 16.56
C TRP A 690 2.15 -9.34 16.20
N ALA A 691 1.30 -8.62 16.95
CA ALA A 691 0.75 -7.32 16.55
C ALA A 691 1.45 -6.11 17.21
N ILE A 692 2.76 -6.21 17.48
CA ILE A 692 3.52 -5.12 18.13
C ILE A 692 3.57 -3.85 17.29
N ASP A 693 3.66 -3.99 15.97
CA ASP A 693 3.68 -2.88 15.02
C ASP A 693 2.36 -2.09 15.01
N PHE A 694 1.26 -2.74 15.41
CA PHE A 694 -0.08 -2.14 15.52
C PHE A 694 -0.38 -1.54 16.90
N PHE A 695 0.61 -1.47 17.79
CA PHE A 695 0.39 -0.93 19.13
C PHE A 695 -0.15 0.51 19.15
N PRO A 696 0.27 1.43 18.25
CA PRO A 696 -0.37 2.74 18.12
C PRO A 696 -1.87 2.67 17.84
N ASN A 697 -2.33 1.76 16.98
CA ASN A 697 -3.76 1.57 16.70
C ASN A 697 -4.50 0.93 17.89
N ILE A 698 -3.85 0.02 18.64
CA ILE A 698 -4.41 -0.62 19.84
C ILE A 698 -4.51 0.37 21.02
N LEU A 699 -3.64 1.39 21.08
CA LEU A 699 -3.65 2.41 22.13
C LEU A 699 -5.02 3.09 22.24
N VAL A 700 -5.61 3.49 21.12
CA VAL A 700 -6.86 4.26 21.06
C VAL A 700 -8.04 3.53 21.74
N PRO A 701 -8.39 2.27 21.36
CA PRO A 701 -9.48 1.58 22.02
C PRO A 701 -9.15 1.27 23.49
N LEU A 702 -7.88 0.96 23.83
CA LEU A 702 -7.47 0.74 25.21
C LEU A 702 -7.61 1.99 26.08
N ASP A 703 -7.30 3.17 25.55
CA ASP A 703 -7.60 4.44 26.23
C ASP A 703 -9.10 4.56 26.47
N ASN A 704 -9.94 4.41 25.44
CA ASN A 704 -11.38 4.53 25.57
C ASN A 704 -11.97 3.61 26.66
N TYR A 705 -11.46 2.37 26.77
CA TYR A 705 -11.84 1.44 27.84
C TYR A 705 -11.47 1.97 29.24
N VAL A 706 -10.34 2.65 29.40
CA VAL A 706 -9.88 3.20 30.68
C VAL A 706 -10.54 4.55 31.01
N SER A 707 -10.60 5.48 30.05
CA SER A 707 -11.13 6.84 30.22
C SER A 707 -12.65 6.88 30.32
N ARG A 708 -13.37 6.15 29.45
CA ARG A 708 -14.85 6.11 29.47
C ARG A 708 -15.39 4.95 30.30
N GLY A 709 -14.65 3.86 30.39
CA GLY A 709 -15.02 2.63 31.11
C GLY A 709 -14.41 2.50 32.51
N THR A 710 -13.89 3.59 33.12
CA THR A 710 -13.09 3.58 34.35
C THR A 710 -13.69 2.74 35.48
N ALA A 711 -15.01 2.86 35.73
CA ALA A 711 -15.67 2.13 36.79
C ALA A 711 -15.60 0.60 36.59
N HIS A 712 -15.74 0.12 35.35
CA HIS A 712 -15.64 -1.31 35.03
C HIS A 712 -14.18 -1.79 35.07
N PHE A 713 -13.25 -0.99 34.53
CA PHE A 713 -11.81 -1.24 34.61
C PHE A 713 -11.32 -1.43 36.06
N LEU A 714 -11.85 -0.62 36.99
CA LEU A 714 -11.46 -0.66 38.40
C LEU A 714 -12.09 -1.82 39.17
N THR A 715 -13.33 -2.19 38.85
CA THR A 715 -14.12 -3.16 39.63
C THR A 715 -14.01 -4.59 39.13
N SER A 716 -13.72 -4.81 37.84
CA SER A 716 -13.64 -6.15 37.26
C SER A 716 -12.45 -6.95 37.81
N LYS A 717 -12.72 -8.19 38.24
CA LYS A 717 -11.71 -9.15 38.74
C LYS A 717 -11.60 -10.42 37.90
N THR A 718 -12.54 -10.62 36.98
CA THR A 718 -12.57 -11.78 36.08
C THR A 718 -13.13 -11.35 34.73
N PRO A 719 -12.27 -10.96 33.76
CA PRO A 719 -10.82 -10.79 33.88
C PRO A 719 -10.41 -9.53 34.68
N ASP A 720 -9.22 -9.56 35.30
CA ASP A 720 -8.63 -8.39 35.97
C ASP A 720 -7.88 -7.54 34.93
N TYR A 721 -8.55 -6.50 34.42
CA TYR A 721 -8.01 -5.64 33.37
C TYR A 721 -6.78 -4.84 33.80
N GLN A 722 -6.70 -4.47 35.08
CA GLN A 722 -5.52 -3.77 35.63
C GLN A 722 -4.30 -4.68 35.60
N GLN A 723 -4.45 -5.93 36.04
CA GLN A 723 -3.37 -6.91 36.00
C GLN A 723 -2.98 -7.27 34.57
N SER A 724 -3.96 -7.41 33.67
CA SER A 724 -3.73 -7.66 32.24
C SER A 724 -2.90 -6.55 31.60
N LEU A 725 -3.27 -5.28 31.82
CA LEU A 725 -2.54 -4.11 31.32
C LEU A 725 -1.10 -4.08 31.86
N TRP A 726 -0.92 -4.31 33.16
CA TRP A 726 0.40 -4.37 33.77
C TRP A 726 1.27 -5.47 33.14
N ASN A 727 0.73 -6.69 33.00
CA ASN A 727 1.49 -7.80 32.43
C ASN A 727 2.01 -7.45 31.03
N MET A 728 1.14 -6.85 30.21
CA MET A 728 1.50 -6.40 28.86
C MET A 728 2.60 -5.34 28.88
N ILE A 729 2.35 -4.22 29.56
CA ILE A 729 3.30 -3.10 29.65
C ILE A 729 4.64 -3.56 30.23
N SER A 730 4.62 -4.41 31.25
CA SER A 730 5.83 -4.94 31.87
C SER A 730 6.64 -5.84 30.93
N SER A 731 5.97 -6.59 30.04
CA SER A 731 6.62 -7.43 29.04
C SER A 731 7.30 -6.56 27.98
N ILE A 732 6.56 -5.63 27.38
CA ILE A 732 7.03 -4.75 26.31
C ILE A 732 8.17 -3.85 26.80
N MET A 733 7.98 -3.14 27.90
CA MET A 733 8.98 -2.18 28.39
C MET A 733 10.24 -2.86 28.95
N ALA A 734 10.16 -4.12 29.38
CA ALA A 734 11.32 -4.86 29.88
C ALA A 734 12.16 -5.51 28.78
N ASP A 735 11.56 -5.79 27.62
CA ASP A 735 12.22 -6.42 26.48
C ASP A 735 13.39 -5.54 25.99
N LYS A 736 14.50 -6.20 25.69
CA LYS A 736 15.73 -5.56 25.21
C LYS A 736 15.84 -5.56 23.69
N ASN A 737 15.05 -6.39 23.02
CA ASN A 737 15.09 -6.55 21.57
C ASN A 737 14.11 -5.60 20.87
N LEU A 738 13.10 -5.08 21.59
CA LEU A 738 12.14 -4.11 21.05
C LEU A 738 12.77 -2.72 20.92
N GLU A 739 12.54 -2.11 19.76
CA GLU A 739 13.05 -0.78 19.43
C GLU A 739 12.31 0.30 20.24
N ASP A 740 12.91 1.49 20.32
CA ASP A 740 12.30 2.58 21.07
C ASP A 740 10.98 3.07 20.42
N GLY A 741 10.78 2.87 19.10
CA GLY A 741 9.54 3.27 18.39
C GLY A 741 8.32 2.44 18.80
N ASP A 742 8.47 1.11 18.83
CA ASP A 742 7.39 0.17 19.13
C ASP A 742 6.86 0.29 20.57
N ILE A 743 7.59 0.98 21.44
CA ILE A 743 7.30 1.08 22.88
C ILE A 743 6.58 2.39 23.22
N GLU A 744 6.60 3.38 22.33
CA GLU A 744 6.01 4.71 22.57
C GLU A 744 4.55 4.70 23.06
N PRO A 745 3.68 3.77 22.63
CA PRO A 745 2.31 3.69 23.15
C PRO A 745 2.21 3.23 24.61
N ALA A 746 3.18 2.46 25.13
CA ALA A 746 3.12 1.93 26.51
C ALA A 746 3.15 3.05 27.57
N PRO A 747 4.08 4.02 27.54
CA PRO A 747 4.03 5.19 28.43
C PRO A 747 2.73 5.97 28.32
N LYS A 748 2.15 6.14 27.13
CA LYS A 748 0.87 6.84 26.94
C LYS A 748 -0.27 6.12 27.70
N LEU A 749 -0.35 4.79 27.64
CA LEU A 749 -1.33 4.02 28.44
C LEU A 749 -1.15 4.20 29.95
N ILE A 750 0.09 4.28 30.44
CA ILE A 750 0.33 4.53 31.87
C ILE A 750 -0.20 5.91 32.27
N GLN A 751 0.02 6.93 31.42
CA GLN A 751 -0.50 8.28 31.64
C GLN A 751 -2.03 8.27 31.71
N VAL A 752 -2.70 7.62 30.76
CA VAL A 752 -4.17 7.46 30.75
C VAL A 752 -4.68 6.88 32.08
N VAL A 753 -4.03 5.84 32.61
CA VAL A 753 -4.41 5.24 33.90
C VAL A 753 -4.26 6.24 35.05
N PHE A 754 -3.14 6.97 35.14
CA PHE A 754 -2.93 7.95 36.22
C PHE A 754 -3.87 9.15 36.11
N GLN A 755 -4.17 9.61 34.91
CA GLN A 755 -5.03 10.77 34.68
C GLN A 755 -6.50 10.45 35.01
N ASN A 756 -6.99 9.28 34.60
CA ASN A 756 -8.41 8.90 34.77
C ASN A 756 -8.71 8.21 36.12
N CYS A 757 -7.76 7.48 36.71
CA CYS A 757 -8.00 6.68 37.92
C CYS A 757 -7.53 7.35 39.22
N LYS A 758 -7.48 8.68 39.28
CA LYS A 758 -6.89 9.44 40.40
C LYS A 758 -7.41 8.99 41.78
N GLY A 759 -6.49 8.57 42.65
CA GLY A 759 -6.76 8.10 44.02
C GLY A 759 -7.30 6.67 44.16
N GLN A 760 -7.37 5.89 43.08
CA GLN A 760 -7.96 4.54 43.07
C GLN A 760 -6.98 3.42 42.66
N VAL A 761 -5.76 3.76 42.24
CA VAL A 761 -4.74 2.83 41.71
C VAL A 761 -3.38 2.96 42.40
N ASP A 762 -3.36 3.32 43.69
CA ASP A 762 -2.12 3.52 44.46
C ASP A 762 -1.17 2.31 44.43
N GLN A 763 -1.73 1.09 44.37
CA GLN A 763 -0.95 -0.15 44.26
C GLN A 763 -0.08 -0.25 43.00
N TRP A 764 -0.43 0.49 41.93
CA TRP A 764 0.24 0.42 40.63
C TRP A 764 1.33 1.48 40.44
N ILE A 765 1.43 2.46 41.35
CA ILE A 765 2.44 3.53 41.25
C ILE A 765 3.86 2.97 41.31
N GLU A 766 4.18 2.12 42.30
CA GLU A 766 5.53 1.55 42.43
C GLU A 766 5.91 0.68 41.23
N PRO A 767 5.07 -0.26 40.76
CA PRO A 767 5.32 -1.03 39.54
C PRO A 767 5.58 -0.16 38.30
N TYR A 768 4.70 0.79 37.99
CA TYR A 768 4.84 1.65 36.80
C TYR A 768 6.07 2.55 36.89
N LEU A 769 6.32 3.21 38.01
CA LEU A 769 7.53 4.03 38.17
C LEU A 769 8.81 3.20 38.01
N ARG A 770 8.82 1.97 38.52
CA ARG A 770 10.01 1.10 38.43
C ARG A 770 10.35 0.74 36.99
N ILE A 771 9.36 0.33 36.19
CA ILE A 771 9.58 -0.06 34.80
C ILE A 771 9.89 1.16 33.92
N THR A 772 9.22 2.30 34.15
CA THR A 772 9.49 3.57 33.48
C THR A 772 10.94 4.02 33.67
N ILE A 773 11.46 3.93 34.90
CA ILE A 773 12.84 4.33 35.21
C ILE A 773 13.85 3.35 34.61
N GLU A 774 13.58 2.04 34.65
CA GLU A 774 14.44 1.04 33.99
C GLU A 774 14.54 1.28 32.48
N ARG A 775 13.43 1.64 31.80
CA ARG A 775 13.45 1.96 30.36
C ARG A 775 14.10 3.32 30.09
N LEU A 776 13.85 4.33 30.91
CA LEU A 776 14.43 5.68 30.77
C LEU A 776 15.96 5.67 30.77
N GLN A 777 16.59 4.73 31.48
CA GLN A 777 18.04 4.56 31.50
C GLN A 777 18.62 3.90 30.24
N ARG A 778 17.79 3.21 29.44
CA ARG A 778 18.21 2.45 28.25
C ARG A 778 17.93 3.17 26.95
N THR A 779 16.81 3.90 26.88
CA THR A 779 16.34 4.60 25.69
C THR A 779 17.37 5.63 25.20
N GLU A 780 17.55 5.70 23.89
CA GLU A 780 18.40 6.69 23.24
C GLU A 780 17.57 7.84 22.66
N LYS A 781 16.37 7.53 22.12
CA LYS A 781 15.45 8.50 21.51
C LYS A 781 14.99 9.60 22.50
N SER A 782 15.02 10.85 22.05
CA SER A 782 14.62 12.02 22.85
C SER A 782 13.11 12.04 23.13
N TYR A 783 12.29 11.63 22.15
CA TYR A 783 10.83 11.61 22.30
C TYR A 783 10.35 10.61 23.35
N LEU A 784 10.79 9.34 23.29
CA LEU A 784 10.47 8.34 24.31
C LEU A 784 10.96 8.76 25.71
N LYS A 785 12.11 9.44 25.84
CA LYS A 785 12.54 10.03 27.12
C LYS A 785 11.56 11.07 27.65
N CYS A 786 10.97 11.89 26.77
CA CYS A 786 9.94 12.86 27.15
C CYS A 786 8.70 12.13 27.68
N LEU A 787 8.18 11.14 26.96
CA LEU A 787 7.02 10.34 27.37
C LEU A 787 7.24 9.63 28.72
N LEU A 788 8.40 9.02 28.92
CA LEU A 788 8.75 8.37 30.18
C LEU A 788 8.87 9.38 31.33
N MET A 789 9.32 10.61 31.05
CA MET A 789 9.35 11.66 32.05
C MET A 789 7.95 12.21 32.35
N GLN A 790 7.06 12.27 31.37
CA GLN A 790 5.65 12.62 31.57
C GLN A 790 4.94 11.61 32.47
N VAL A 791 5.20 10.31 32.34
CA VAL A 791 4.69 9.28 33.28
C VAL A 791 5.11 9.58 34.72
N ILE A 792 6.36 10.01 34.94
CA ILE A 792 6.83 10.40 36.29
C ILE A 792 6.11 11.66 36.77
N SER A 793 5.87 12.62 35.87
CA SER A 793 5.12 13.84 36.17
C SER A 793 3.66 13.54 36.55
N ASP A 794 2.99 12.66 35.80
CA ASP A 794 1.62 12.22 36.09
C ASP A 794 1.54 11.46 37.40
N ALA A 795 2.51 10.60 37.72
CA ALA A 795 2.58 9.93 39.02
C ALA A 795 2.72 10.95 40.18
N LEU A 796 3.46 12.04 39.98
CA LEU A 796 3.59 13.13 40.96
C LEU A 796 2.29 13.93 41.08
N TYR A 797 1.61 14.22 39.98
CA TYR A 797 0.32 14.90 39.99
C TYR A 797 -0.80 14.04 40.61
N TYR A 798 -0.73 12.72 40.40
CA TYR A 798 -1.61 11.72 40.98
C TYR A 798 -1.45 11.68 42.51
N ASN A 799 -0.23 11.45 43.02
CA ASN A 799 0.09 11.43 44.45
C ASN A 799 1.57 11.73 44.70
N ALA A 800 1.89 13.02 44.86
CA ALA A 800 3.26 13.50 45.01
C ALA A 800 4.03 12.85 46.18
N SER A 801 3.36 12.62 47.32
CA SER A 801 4.01 12.10 48.53
C SER A 801 4.42 10.63 48.34
N LEU A 802 3.50 9.82 47.83
CA LEU A 802 3.77 8.40 47.56
C LEU A 802 4.82 8.25 46.45
N SER A 803 4.65 8.95 45.33
CA SER A 803 5.57 8.88 44.19
C SER A 803 6.98 9.33 44.55
N LEU A 804 7.14 10.44 45.29
CA LEU A 804 8.46 10.87 45.75
C LEU A 804 9.09 9.87 46.72
N SER A 805 8.30 9.29 47.64
CA SER A 805 8.81 8.27 48.57
C SER A 805 9.33 7.02 47.86
N ILE A 806 8.66 6.61 46.76
CA ILE A 806 9.09 5.48 45.92
C ILE A 806 10.38 5.82 45.19
N LEU A 807 10.49 7.00 44.58
CA LEU A 807 11.72 7.46 43.92
C LEU A 807 12.92 7.53 44.88
N GLN A 808 12.68 7.93 46.14
CA GLN A 808 13.69 7.95 47.20
C GLN A 808 14.06 6.52 47.64
N LYS A 809 13.08 5.63 47.84
CA LYS A 809 13.29 4.21 48.19
C LYS A 809 14.11 3.47 47.12
N LEU A 810 13.90 3.80 45.84
CA LEU A 810 14.66 3.26 44.72
C LEU A 810 16.06 3.88 44.56
N GLY A 811 16.37 4.97 45.27
CA GLY A 811 17.67 5.65 45.21
C GLY A 811 17.92 6.41 43.91
N VAL A 812 16.88 6.71 43.14
CA VAL A 812 16.97 7.30 41.78
C VAL A 812 16.45 8.74 41.69
N ALA A 813 15.80 9.25 42.74
CA ALA A 813 15.18 10.58 42.76
C ALA A 813 16.12 11.69 42.23
N THR A 814 17.34 11.80 42.77
CA THR A 814 18.31 12.83 42.37
C THR A 814 18.67 12.73 40.89
N ASN A 815 18.85 11.52 40.36
CA ASN A 815 19.23 11.30 38.96
C ASN A 815 18.09 11.67 38.01
N VAL A 816 16.86 11.24 38.34
CA VAL A 816 15.65 11.55 37.56
C VAL A 816 15.41 13.05 37.49
N PHE A 817 15.43 13.76 38.64
CA PHE A 817 15.22 15.20 38.65
C PHE A 817 16.33 15.96 37.92
N ASN A 818 17.60 15.55 38.07
CA ASN A 818 18.70 16.18 37.33
C ASN A 818 18.52 16.02 35.81
N LEU A 819 18.15 14.83 35.35
CA LEU A 819 17.86 14.57 33.94
C LEU A 819 16.66 15.41 33.47
N TRP A 820 15.57 15.43 34.24
CA TRP A 820 14.38 16.21 33.90
C TRP A 820 14.69 17.70 33.75
N PHE A 821 15.40 18.29 34.72
CA PHE A 821 15.81 19.70 34.64
C PHE A 821 16.76 19.97 33.47
N GLN A 822 17.65 19.04 33.14
CA GLN A 822 18.51 19.16 31.96
C GLN A 822 17.68 19.15 30.68
N MET A 823 16.70 18.24 30.56
CA MET A 823 15.82 18.17 29.40
C MET A 823 14.98 19.44 29.23
N LEU A 824 14.46 20.00 30.34
CA LEU A 824 13.69 21.25 30.33
C LEU A 824 14.53 22.48 29.91
N GLN A 825 15.84 22.44 30.11
CA GLN A 825 16.77 23.53 29.78
C GLN A 825 17.40 23.37 28.38
N GLN A 826 17.23 22.24 27.70
CA GLN A 826 17.79 22.03 26.37
C GLN A 826 17.01 22.80 25.31
N VAL A 827 17.73 23.59 24.52
CA VAL A 827 17.20 24.45 23.45
C VAL A 827 17.91 24.12 22.14
N LYS A 828 17.18 24.05 21.03
CA LYS A 828 17.71 23.91 19.68
C LYS A 828 18.42 25.20 19.24
N LYS A 829 19.16 25.15 18.11
CA LYS A 829 19.81 26.34 17.52
C LYS A 829 18.81 27.45 17.14
N SER A 830 17.56 27.08 16.86
CA SER A 830 16.45 28.00 16.55
C SER A 830 15.93 28.79 17.77
N GLY A 831 16.34 28.44 18.99
CA GLY A 831 15.79 29.03 20.22
C GLY A 831 14.55 28.29 20.76
N ALA A 832 13.99 27.33 20.01
CA ALA A 832 12.90 26.46 20.47
C ALA A 832 13.40 25.36 21.43
N ARG A 833 12.55 24.93 22.37
CA ARG A 833 12.90 23.84 23.30
C ARG A 833 13.11 22.53 22.54
N ALA A 834 14.15 21.78 22.92
CA ALA A 834 14.46 20.50 22.28
C ALA A 834 13.49 19.37 22.71
N ASN A 835 13.02 19.42 23.96
CA ASN A 835 12.16 18.43 24.60
C ASN A 835 10.82 19.07 25.04
N PHE A 836 9.77 18.26 25.19
CA PHE A 836 8.41 18.68 25.59
C PHE A 836 7.90 19.80 24.67
N ARG A 837 7.78 19.48 23.37
CA ARG A 837 7.43 20.45 22.32
C ARG A 837 5.93 20.76 22.33
N ARG A 838 5.09 19.74 22.54
CA ARG A 838 3.62 19.83 22.51
C ARG A 838 3.09 20.62 23.71
N GLU A 839 1.92 21.23 23.55
CA GLU A 839 1.24 21.97 24.62
C GLU A 839 0.98 21.06 25.83
N GLN A 840 0.39 19.89 25.58
CA GLN A 840 -0.01 18.95 26.62
C GLN A 840 1.20 18.41 27.42
N ASP A 841 2.34 18.16 26.76
CA ASP A 841 3.59 17.75 27.42
C ASP A 841 4.02 18.75 28.50
N LYS A 842 3.93 20.05 28.18
CA LYS A 842 4.30 21.14 29.07
C LYS A 842 3.30 21.26 30.20
N LYS A 843 2.00 21.11 29.91
CA LYS A 843 0.93 21.12 30.92
C LYS A 843 1.12 20.00 31.94
N VAL A 844 1.31 18.76 31.49
CA VAL A 844 1.58 17.59 32.35
C VAL A 844 2.81 17.82 33.24
N CYS A 845 3.90 18.35 32.67
CA CYS A 845 5.11 18.69 33.42
C CYS A 845 4.89 19.82 34.45
N CYS A 846 4.11 20.85 34.11
CA CYS A 846 3.73 21.94 35.01
C CYS A 846 2.97 21.41 36.23
N LEU A 847 1.97 20.55 36.00
CA LEU A 847 1.13 19.99 37.04
C LEU A 847 1.96 19.12 38.00
N GLY A 848 2.78 18.20 37.49
CA GLY A 848 3.60 17.32 38.32
C GLY A 848 4.66 18.07 39.15
N LEU A 849 5.34 19.07 38.57
CA LEU A 849 6.29 19.91 39.31
C LEU A 849 5.58 20.77 40.36
N THR A 850 4.39 21.28 40.06
CA THR A 850 3.60 22.06 41.01
C THR A 850 3.18 21.21 42.22
N SER A 851 2.78 19.96 42.00
CA SER A 851 2.39 19.05 43.09
C SER A 851 3.53 18.78 44.09
N LEU A 852 4.80 18.86 43.67
CA LEU A 852 5.95 18.77 44.58
C LEU A 852 6.05 19.96 45.55
N ILE A 853 5.61 21.14 45.15
CA ILE A 853 5.66 22.35 45.97
C ILE A 853 4.72 22.24 47.18
N ALA A 854 3.63 21.48 47.04
CA ALA A 854 2.68 21.21 48.13
C ALA A 854 3.27 20.31 49.24
N LEU A 855 4.38 19.61 48.99
CA LEU A 855 4.93 18.63 49.94
C LEU A 855 5.61 19.31 51.13
N PRO A 856 5.50 18.76 52.36
CA PRO A 856 6.10 19.32 53.57
C PRO A 856 7.65 19.26 53.57
N ALA A 857 8.27 20.02 54.49
CA ALA A 857 9.73 20.26 54.50
C ALA A 857 10.58 19.03 54.80
N ASP A 858 10.01 18.03 55.45
CA ASP A 858 10.59 16.72 55.72
C ASP A 858 10.74 15.87 54.45
N GLN A 859 9.86 16.06 53.46
CA GLN A 859 9.85 15.31 52.21
C GLN A 859 10.61 16.02 51.08
N LEU A 860 10.57 17.36 51.04
CA LEU A 860 11.27 18.17 50.03
C LEU A 860 12.15 19.26 50.67
N PRO A 861 13.49 19.05 50.73
CA PRO A 861 14.44 20.01 51.28
C PRO A 861 14.41 21.38 50.58
N GLY A 862 14.77 22.45 51.30
CA GLY A 862 14.70 23.83 50.80
C GLY A 862 15.49 24.10 49.52
N GLU A 863 16.67 23.49 49.35
CA GLU A 863 17.46 23.64 48.12
C GLU A 863 16.78 23.01 46.89
N ALA A 864 16.16 21.83 47.07
CA ALA A 864 15.41 21.16 46.01
C ALA A 864 14.13 21.93 45.66
N LEU A 865 13.43 22.46 46.68
CA LEU A 865 12.25 23.31 46.50
C LEU A 865 12.55 24.54 45.65
N GLY A 866 13.68 25.22 45.91
CA GLY A 866 14.09 26.38 45.13
C GLY A 866 14.32 26.06 43.65
N ARG A 867 14.89 24.88 43.35
CA ARG A 867 15.12 24.43 41.96
C ARG A 867 13.82 24.03 41.25
N VAL A 868 12.95 23.28 41.92
CA VAL A 868 11.62 22.91 41.41
C VAL A 868 10.82 24.18 41.09
N PHE A 869 10.77 25.14 42.02
CA PHE A 869 10.00 26.37 41.86
C PHE A 869 10.45 27.20 40.64
N ARG A 870 11.78 27.33 40.41
CA ARG A 870 12.31 28.02 39.22
C ARG A 870 11.92 27.31 37.93
N ALA A 871 12.09 25.99 37.87
CA ALA A 871 11.75 25.20 36.71
C ALA A 871 10.24 25.25 36.39
N THR A 872 9.38 25.23 37.41
CA THR A 872 7.92 25.38 37.24
C THR A 872 7.57 26.74 36.65
N LEU A 873 8.17 27.83 37.13
CA LEU A 873 7.93 29.17 36.58
C LEU A 873 8.40 29.29 35.12
N ASP A 874 9.61 28.81 34.81
CA ASP A 874 10.14 28.85 33.44
C ASP A 874 9.28 28.04 32.47
N LEU A 875 8.69 26.93 32.93
CA LEU A 875 7.79 26.10 32.13
C LEU A 875 6.39 26.74 31.96
N LEU A 876 5.83 27.34 33.02
CA LEU A 876 4.55 28.07 32.95
C LEU A 876 4.62 29.25 31.99
N VAL A 877 5.74 29.98 31.96
CA VAL A 877 5.96 31.05 30.98
C VAL A 877 6.03 30.49 29.56
N ALA A 878 6.80 29.42 29.34
CA ALA A 878 6.90 28.79 28.03
C ALA A 878 5.57 28.17 27.54
N TYR A 879 4.73 27.70 28.47
CA TYR A 879 3.37 27.25 28.17
C TYR A 879 2.48 28.43 27.77
N LYS A 880 2.54 29.55 28.52
CA LYS A 880 1.82 30.78 28.19
C LYS A 880 2.17 31.31 26.80
N ASP A 881 3.46 31.37 26.50
CA ASP A 881 3.96 31.93 25.24
C ASP A 881 3.49 31.07 24.05
N GLN A 882 3.49 29.73 24.19
CA GLN A 882 2.98 28.83 23.15
C GLN A 882 1.47 28.97 22.95
N VAL A 883 0.67 28.99 24.01
CA VAL A 883 -0.79 29.16 23.89
C VAL A 883 -1.14 30.50 23.24
N ALA A 884 -0.35 31.55 23.51
CA ALA A 884 -0.52 32.87 22.91
C ALA A 884 0.00 32.98 21.46
N GLU A 885 0.89 32.07 21.03
CA GLU A 885 1.29 31.93 19.63
C GLU A 885 0.22 31.18 18.84
N ALA A 886 -0.25 30.04 19.35
CA ALA A 886 -1.33 29.26 18.74
C ALA A 886 -2.61 30.10 18.55
N ALA A 887 -3.02 30.86 19.58
CA ALA A 887 -4.20 31.72 19.46
C ALA A 887 -4.05 32.85 18.41
N LYS A 888 -2.82 33.29 18.11
CA LYS A 888 -2.60 34.29 17.05
C LYS A 888 -2.57 33.67 15.67
N GLU A 889 -2.10 32.43 15.56
CA GLU A 889 -2.17 31.67 14.31
C GLU A 889 -3.63 31.40 13.96
N GLU A 890 -4.45 31.00 14.94
CA GLU A 890 -5.91 30.88 14.77
C GLU A 890 -6.58 32.23 14.40
N GLU A 891 -6.23 33.34 15.05
CA GLU A 891 -6.77 34.68 14.68
C GLU A 891 -6.34 35.15 13.28
N VAL A 892 -5.17 34.75 12.80
CA VAL A 892 -4.67 35.11 11.45
C VAL A 892 -5.31 34.24 10.38
N GLU A 893 -5.54 32.95 10.66
CA GLU A 893 -6.33 32.08 9.78
C GLU A 893 -7.78 32.57 9.67
N GLU A 894 -8.39 33.06 10.75
CA GLU A 894 -9.74 33.66 10.73
C GLU A 894 -9.82 35.01 9.97
N ASP A 895 -8.75 35.82 9.95
CA ASP A 895 -8.72 37.14 9.28
C ASP A 895 -8.35 37.06 7.78
N ASP A 896 -7.54 36.07 7.35
CA ASP A 896 -7.14 35.89 5.95
C ASP A 896 -8.24 35.26 5.06
N ASP A 897 -9.30 34.71 5.66
CA ASP A 897 -10.48 34.20 4.94
C ASP A 897 -11.41 35.31 4.37
N MET A 898 -11.08 36.60 4.58
CA MET A 898 -11.97 37.73 4.20
C MET A 898 -11.54 38.61 3.01
N ASP A 899 -10.37 38.42 2.39
CA ASP A 899 -9.97 39.22 1.21
C ASP A 899 -9.39 38.36 0.07
N GLY A 900 -10.28 37.96 -0.84
CA GLY A 900 -9.95 37.19 -2.04
C GLY A 900 -9.18 37.94 -3.13
N TYR A 901 -8.27 37.17 -3.75
CA TYR A 901 -7.51 37.32 -5.02
C TYR A 901 -6.02 37.72 -4.90
N PRO A 902 -5.09 36.82 -5.29
CA PRO A 902 -3.78 37.21 -5.79
C PRO A 902 -3.71 37.12 -7.32
N SER A 903 -3.26 38.21 -7.93
CA SER A 903 -2.71 38.25 -9.29
C SER A 903 -1.22 37.91 -9.26
N GLU A 904 -0.79 37.02 -10.16
CA GLU A 904 0.60 36.64 -10.42
C GLU A 904 1.48 37.85 -10.80
N GLU A 905 2.67 37.97 -10.20
CA GLU A 905 3.93 38.33 -10.88
C GLU A 905 5.14 37.92 -10.01
N ASP A 906 6.04 37.14 -10.61
CA ASP A 906 7.29 36.56 -10.08
C ASP A 906 8.36 37.63 -9.73
N ASP A 907 9.18 37.38 -8.69
CA ASP A 907 10.65 37.26 -8.81
C ASP A 907 11.36 36.96 -7.45
N GLU A 908 12.09 35.84 -7.44
CA GLU A 908 13.32 35.45 -6.71
C GLU A 908 13.53 35.71 -5.20
N ASP A 909 13.48 34.62 -4.42
CA ASP A 909 14.49 34.11 -3.45
C ASP A 909 13.91 33.66 -2.09
N GLY A 910 13.97 32.36 -1.80
CA GLY A 910 13.92 31.79 -0.44
C GLY A 910 12.86 30.72 -0.17
N ASP A 911 13.33 29.49 0.05
CA ASP A 911 12.85 28.44 0.98
C ASP A 911 11.35 28.38 1.38
N GLY A 912 10.70 27.23 1.18
CA GLY A 912 9.46 26.87 1.86
C GLY A 912 8.34 26.23 1.01
N SER A 913 8.05 24.96 1.34
CA SER A 913 6.75 24.26 1.50
C SER A 913 5.66 24.27 0.41
N ASP A 914 5.00 23.11 0.30
CA ASP A 914 4.02 22.66 -0.69
C ASP A 914 2.57 22.88 -0.19
N LYS A 915 1.65 23.08 -1.15
CA LYS A 915 0.17 22.84 -1.15
C LYS A 915 -0.74 23.78 -0.35
N GLU A 916 -1.65 24.52 -1.01
CA GLU A 916 -2.99 24.11 -1.51
C GLU A 916 -3.97 23.72 -0.40
N MET A 917 -4.92 24.61 -0.09
CA MET A 917 -6.29 24.27 0.36
C MET A 917 -7.27 25.41 -0.01
N GLY A 918 -8.55 25.07 -0.15
CA GLY A 918 -9.66 26.00 0.08
C GLY A 918 -10.85 25.91 -0.89
N PHE A 919 -11.97 25.34 -0.43
CA PHE A 919 -13.28 25.98 -0.65
C PHE A 919 -14.26 25.69 0.50
N ASP A 920 -14.91 26.77 0.92
CA ASP A 920 -15.75 27.00 2.10
C ASP A 920 -17.09 26.26 2.14
N ALA A 921 -17.63 26.12 3.35
CA ALA A 921 -19.06 26.05 3.61
C ALA A 921 -19.45 26.80 4.90
N GLU A 922 -20.60 27.46 4.82
CA GLU A 922 -21.19 28.45 5.74
C GLU A 922 -21.52 27.95 7.16
N ASP A 923 -21.27 28.87 8.10
CA ASP A 923 -21.71 29.01 9.49
C ASP A 923 -22.99 28.27 9.93
N GLY A 924 -22.84 27.47 11.00
CA GLY A 924 -23.91 27.07 11.91
C GLY A 924 -23.59 25.83 12.74
N ASP A 925 -23.23 26.02 14.02
CA ASP A 925 -22.90 25.02 15.05
C ASP A 925 -21.47 24.40 15.01
N GLU A 926 -20.45 25.23 14.71
CA GLU A 926 -19.05 24.80 14.48
C GLU A 926 -18.30 24.21 15.69
N VAL A 927 -18.55 24.64 16.92
CA VAL A 927 -17.63 24.33 18.05
C VAL A 927 -17.66 22.85 18.47
N ASP A 928 -18.82 22.18 18.36
CA ASP A 928 -18.93 20.73 18.64
C ASP A 928 -18.66 19.88 17.38
N SER A 929 -18.86 20.44 16.19
CA SER A 929 -18.61 19.79 14.89
C SER A 929 -17.13 19.63 14.59
N ILE A 930 -16.34 20.68 14.83
CA ILE A 930 -14.89 20.68 14.59
C ILE A 930 -14.18 19.69 15.51
N LYS A 931 -14.64 19.54 16.76
CA LYS A 931 -14.12 18.53 17.70
C LYS A 931 -14.36 17.11 17.21
N LEU A 932 -15.55 16.82 16.69
CA LEU A 932 -15.91 15.50 16.16
C LEU A 932 -15.13 15.17 14.87
N GLN A 933 -14.92 16.17 14.01
CA GLN A 933 -14.15 16.02 12.76
C GLN A 933 -12.64 15.90 13.00
N LYS A 934 -12.06 16.69 13.92
CA LYS A 934 -10.63 16.56 14.31
C LYS A 934 -10.33 15.19 14.93
N LEU A 935 -11.26 14.62 15.70
CA LEU A 935 -11.13 13.28 16.29
C LEU A 935 -11.35 12.15 15.27
N ALA A 936 -12.19 12.35 14.25
CA ALA A 936 -12.31 11.43 13.12
C ALA A 936 -11.07 11.49 12.21
N ALA A 937 -10.43 12.65 12.10
CA ALA A 937 -9.12 12.80 11.46
C ALA A 937 -8.01 12.10 12.26
N GLN A 938 -8.05 12.12 13.61
CA GLN A 938 -7.16 11.32 14.44
C GLN A 938 -7.34 9.81 14.21
N ALA A 939 -8.57 9.31 13.99
CA ALA A 939 -8.77 7.90 13.62
C ALA A 939 -8.17 7.56 12.24
N LYS A 940 -8.05 8.56 11.34
CA LYS A 940 -7.48 8.42 9.98
C LYS A 940 -5.96 8.59 9.90
N SER A 941 -5.30 9.30 10.84
CA SER A 941 -3.84 9.60 10.76
C SER A 941 -2.91 8.42 11.10
N PHE A 942 -3.45 7.21 11.29
CA PHE A 942 -2.68 6.02 11.64
C PHE A 942 -2.32 5.10 10.46
N ARG A 943 -2.59 5.51 9.21
CA ARG A 943 -2.06 4.80 8.04
C ARG A 943 -0.56 5.08 7.92
N PRO A 944 0.31 4.06 7.75
CA PRO A 944 1.69 4.32 7.39
C PRO A 944 1.71 4.98 6.01
N ASP A 945 2.20 6.22 5.93
CA ASP A 945 2.66 6.75 4.65
C ASP A 945 3.83 5.88 4.19
N ASP A 946 3.60 5.12 3.11
CA ASP A 946 4.63 4.40 2.37
C ASP A 946 5.57 5.41 1.66
N GLU A 947 6.40 6.11 2.42
CA GLU A 947 7.65 6.71 1.91
C GLU A 947 8.80 6.47 2.91
N ASP A 948 9.70 5.56 2.52
CA ASP A 948 11.04 5.41 3.06
C ASP A 948 11.82 6.74 2.91
N ASP A 949 11.65 7.68 3.85
CA ASP A 949 12.60 8.77 4.10
C ASP A 949 12.81 8.95 5.60
N TYR A 950 13.69 8.10 6.15
CA TYR A 950 14.33 8.32 7.43
C TYR A 950 15.26 9.54 7.33
N ASP A 951 14.73 10.77 7.42
CA ASP A 951 15.39 11.97 7.96
C ASP A 951 14.56 13.26 7.71
N SER A 952 13.31 13.31 8.21
CA SER A 952 12.62 14.60 8.43
C SER A 952 12.03 14.64 9.84
N ASP A 953 12.75 15.30 10.75
CA ASP A 953 12.43 15.46 12.17
C ASP A 953 11.40 16.60 12.41
N ASP A 954 10.67 16.99 11.34
CA ASP A 954 9.84 18.21 11.25
C ASP A 954 8.33 17.97 11.04
N ASP A 955 7.83 16.73 10.91
CA ASP A 955 6.37 16.45 10.92
C ASP A 955 5.85 16.17 12.34
N TYR A 956 5.80 17.21 13.17
CA TYR A 956 5.08 17.18 14.45
C TYR A 956 3.86 18.09 14.42
N SER A 957 3.00 17.95 13.40
CA SER A 957 1.70 18.65 13.31
C SER A 957 0.51 17.82 13.78
N ASP A 958 0.71 16.66 14.43
CA ASP A 958 -0.40 15.88 14.98
C ASP A 958 -0.57 16.18 16.48
N ASP A 959 -1.41 17.18 16.77
CA ASP A 959 -2.05 17.34 18.07
C ASP A 959 -3.03 16.16 18.28
N GLU A 960 -2.48 15.05 18.79
CA GLU A 960 -3.23 13.95 19.39
C GLU A 960 -3.95 14.45 20.67
N GLU A 961 -4.99 15.27 20.51
CA GLU A 961 -5.91 15.69 21.59
C GLU A 961 -6.75 14.50 22.09
N MET A 962 -6.14 13.58 22.84
CA MET A 962 -6.89 12.66 23.70
C MET A 962 -7.54 13.49 24.82
N GLN A 963 -8.88 13.48 24.91
CA GLN A 963 -9.61 14.12 26.00
C GLN A 963 -9.14 13.59 27.35
N SER A 964 -8.43 14.42 28.10
CA SER A 964 -7.89 14.08 29.41
C SER A 964 -8.66 14.81 30.50
N PRO A 965 -8.86 14.19 31.68
CA PRO A 965 -9.30 14.93 32.88
C PRO A 965 -8.38 16.10 33.25
N LEU A 966 -7.16 16.17 32.70
CA LEU A 966 -6.26 17.30 32.85
C LEU A 966 -6.69 18.52 32.03
N ASP A 967 -7.53 18.37 31.01
CA ASP A 967 -7.95 19.47 30.12
C ASP A 967 -8.70 20.54 30.91
N ASP A 968 -9.54 20.12 31.87
CA ASP A 968 -10.27 20.99 32.79
C ASP A 968 -9.40 21.68 33.87
N VAL A 969 -8.11 21.32 33.97
CA VAL A 969 -7.20 21.82 35.00
C VAL A 969 -6.29 22.90 34.42
N ASP A 970 -6.53 24.16 34.79
CA ASP A 970 -5.65 25.27 34.43
C ASP A 970 -4.34 25.23 35.25
N PRO A 971 -3.15 25.13 34.61
CA PRO A 971 -1.88 24.97 35.30
C PRO A 971 -1.46 26.22 36.09
N PHE A 972 -1.87 27.42 35.68
CA PHE A 972 -1.56 28.67 36.39
C PHE A 972 -2.38 28.80 37.67
N ILE A 973 -3.67 28.47 37.60
CA ILE A 973 -4.56 28.46 38.77
C ILE A 973 -4.08 27.42 39.78
N TYR A 974 -3.77 26.21 39.31
CA TYR A 974 -3.26 25.12 40.15
C TYR A 974 -1.96 25.52 40.87
N PHE A 975 -1.04 26.19 40.17
CA PHE A 975 0.19 26.73 40.77
C PHE A 975 -0.11 27.76 41.87
N VAL A 976 -0.92 28.77 41.59
CA VAL A 976 -1.21 29.84 42.56
C VAL A 976 -1.91 29.31 43.80
N ASP A 977 -2.86 28.38 43.64
CA ASP A 977 -3.56 27.76 44.77
C ASP A 977 -2.62 26.90 45.62
N THR A 978 -1.70 26.19 44.98
CA THR A 978 -0.66 25.42 45.68
C THR A 978 0.26 26.32 46.50
N ILE A 979 0.65 27.48 45.97
CA ILE A 979 1.46 28.47 46.70
C ILE A 979 0.67 29.10 47.85
N LYS A 980 -0.59 29.46 47.65
CA LYS A 980 -1.46 29.97 48.73
C LYS A 980 -1.63 28.93 49.85
N ALA A 981 -1.80 27.65 49.50
CA ALA A 981 -1.87 26.56 50.46
C ALA A 981 -0.55 26.38 51.24
N MET A 982 0.61 26.53 50.58
CA MET A 982 1.91 26.51 51.26
C MET A 982 2.09 27.73 52.17
N GLN A 983 1.69 28.93 51.73
CA GLN A 983 1.75 30.15 52.55
C GLN A 983 0.88 30.03 53.81
N GLY A 984 -0.28 29.38 53.70
CA GLY A 984 -1.17 29.13 54.83
C GLY A 984 -0.67 28.05 55.79
N SER A 985 -0.07 26.98 55.27
CA SER A 985 0.38 25.84 56.08
C SER A 985 1.79 26.00 56.67
N ASP A 986 2.73 26.62 55.96
CA ASP A 986 4.11 26.85 56.40
C ASP A 986 4.63 28.25 55.95
N PRO A 987 4.27 29.32 56.68
CA PRO A 987 4.65 30.69 56.33
C PRO A 987 6.16 30.94 56.35
N MET A 988 6.90 30.23 57.22
CA MET A 988 8.36 30.38 57.35
C MET A 988 9.09 29.82 56.14
N ARG A 989 8.63 28.68 55.63
CA ARG A 989 9.18 28.08 54.41
C ARG A 989 8.89 28.92 53.18
N PHE A 990 7.68 29.48 53.07
CA PHE A 990 7.35 30.42 52.00
C PHE A 990 8.27 31.65 52.04
N GLN A 991 8.47 32.27 53.22
CA GLN A 991 9.38 33.42 53.36
C GLN A 991 10.84 33.08 52.97
N SER A 992 11.34 31.92 53.36
CA SER A 992 12.67 31.44 53.00
C SER A 992 12.83 31.23 51.48
N LEU A 993 11.80 30.69 50.83
CA LEU A 993 11.76 30.53 49.38
C LEU A 993 11.76 31.89 48.68
N THR A 994 10.89 32.83 49.10
CA THR A 994 10.83 34.17 48.49
C THR A 994 12.15 34.94 48.64
N GLN A 995 12.82 34.84 49.80
CA GLN A 995 14.09 35.52 50.06
C GLN A 995 15.29 34.92 49.31
N SER A 996 15.24 33.62 48.98
CA SER A 996 16.31 32.91 48.25
C SER A 996 16.16 32.94 46.73
N LEU A 997 15.05 33.48 46.22
CA LEU A 997 14.82 33.67 44.78
C LEU A 997 15.47 34.95 44.26
N GLU A 998 16.07 34.85 43.08
CA GLU A 998 16.59 36.00 42.34
C GLU A 998 15.46 36.93 41.89
N PHE A 999 15.76 38.21 41.70
CA PHE A 999 14.77 39.24 41.35
C PHE A 999 13.95 38.88 40.09
N GLN A 1000 14.59 38.25 39.10
CA GLN A 1000 13.91 37.77 37.88
C GLN A 1000 12.79 36.77 38.20
N TYR A 1001 13.04 35.76 39.03
CA TYR A 1001 12.05 34.75 39.39
C TYR A 1001 10.96 35.29 40.32
N GLN A 1002 11.26 36.30 41.15
CA GLN A 1002 10.24 37.02 41.91
C GLN A 1002 9.28 37.80 40.99
N ALA A 1003 9.81 38.43 39.94
CA ALA A 1003 9.00 39.12 38.93
C ALA A 1003 8.14 38.13 38.12
N LEU A 1004 8.72 36.99 37.69
CA LEU A 1004 7.98 35.93 37.01
C LEU A 1004 6.85 35.36 37.87
N ALA A 1005 7.11 35.08 39.15
CA ALA A 1005 6.07 34.61 40.07
C ALA A 1005 4.91 35.61 40.21
N HIS A 1006 5.19 36.91 40.23
CA HIS A 1006 4.17 37.95 40.26
C HIS A 1006 3.37 38.00 38.95
N GLY A 1007 4.05 37.91 37.80
CA GLY A 1007 3.41 37.87 36.48
C GLY A 1007 2.51 36.65 36.29
N VAL A 1008 2.97 35.47 36.71
CA VAL A 1008 2.17 34.23 36.72
C VAL A 1008 0.94 34.37 37.63
N ALA A 1009 1.09 34.97 38.81
CA ALA A 1009 -0.04 35.18 39.71
C ALA A 1009 -1.09 36.15 39.16
N GLN A 1010 -0.67 37.20 38.44
CA GLN A 1010 -1.59 38.10 37.74
C GLN A 1010 -2.32 37.39 36.60
N HIS A 1011 -1.60 36.60 35.80
CA HIS A 1011 -2.18 35.85 34.69
C HIS A 1011 -3.18 34.78 35.17
N ALA A 1012 -2.89 34.09 36.27
CA ALA A 1012 -3.82 33.13 36.87
C ALA A 1012 -5.16 33.78 37.31
N GLU A 1013 -5.12 35.03 37.79
CA GLU A 1013 -6.34 35.76 38.14
C GLU A 1013 -7.13 36.18 36.89
N GLN A 1014 -6.46 36.52 35.80
CA GLN A 1014 -7.11 36.75 34.50
C GLN A 1014 -7.81 35.49 33.99
N ARG A 1015 -7.11 34.35 33.98
CA ARG A 1015 -7.66 33.03 33.60
C ARG A 1015 -8.87 32.64 34.44
N ARG A 1016 -8.88 32.95 35.75
CA ARG A 1016 -10.06 32.71 36.61
C ARG A 1016 -11.30 33.44 36.14
N VAL A 1017 -11.15 34.71 35.76
CA VAL A 1017 -12.26 35.54 35.27
C VAL A 1017 -12.73 35.05 33.90
N GLU A 1018 -11.81 34.66 33.01
CA GLU A 1018 -12.12 34.07 31.70
C GLU A 1018 -12.91 32.76 31.84
N ILE A 1019 -12.43 31.82 32.67
CA ILE A 1019 -13.11 30.55 32.90
C ILE A 1019 -14.50 30.74 33.54
N GLU A 1020 -14.66 31.73 34.43
CA GLU A 1020 -15.98 32.05 35.01
C GLU A 1020 -16.93 32.61 33.95
N LYS A 1021 -16.42 33.44 33.02
CA LYS A 1021 -17.18 33.96 31.88
C LYS A 1021 -17.58 32.84 30.91
N GLU A 1022 -16.65 31.96 30.53
CA GLU A 1022 -16.92 30.79 29.67
C GLU A 1022 -17.97 29.85 30.30
N LYS A 1023 -17.91 29.64 31.62
CA LYS A 1023 -18.92 28.83 32.34
C LYS A 1023 -20.29 29.49 32.32
N LEU A 1024 -20.37 30.81 32.45
CA LEU A 1024 -21.63 31.56 32.34
C LEU A 1024 -22.19 31.53 30.91
N GLU A 1025 -21.34 31.59 29.90
CA GLU A 1025 -21.73 31.50 28.48
C GLU A 1025 -22.20 30.09 28.13
N LYS A 1026 -21.49 29.02 28.55
CA LYS A 1026 -21.95 27.63 28.41
C LYS A 1026 -23.25 27.36 29.18
N ALA A 1027 -23.44 27.96 30.36
CA ALA A 1027 -24.69 27.86 31.11
C ALA A 1027 -25.84 28.61 30.43
N ALA A 1028 -25.58 29.74 29.77
CA ALA A 1028 -26.57 30.47 28.99
C ALA A 1028 -26.94 29.74 27.69
N ALA A 1029 -25.96 29.13 27.00
CA ALA A 1029 -26.16 28.33 25.79
C ALA A 1029 -26.97 27.05 26.09
N SER A 1030 -26.62 26.32 27.15
CA SER A 1030 -27.39 25.13 27.60
C SER A 1030 -28.80 25.45 28.09
N ALA A 1031 -29.02 26.65 28.63
CA ALA A 1031 -30.36 27.14 28.98
C ALA A 1031 -31.18 27.64 27.77
N ALA A 1032 -30.53 27.90 26.63
CA ALA A 1032 -31.17 28.25 25.37
C ALA A 1032 -31.45 27.01 24.48
N SER A 1033 -30.71 25.92 24.68
CA SER A 1033 -30.86 24.64 23.99
C SER A 1033 -31.73 23.62 24.74
N SER A 1034 -32.29 24.00 25.91
CA SER A 1034 -33.28 23.23 26.67
C SER A 1034 -34.66 23.89 26.61
#